data_AF-A0A3C1NHF6-F1
#
_entry.id   AF-A0A3C1NHF6-F1
#
_cell.length_a   1.000
_cell.length_b   1.000
_cell.length_c   1.000
_cell.angle_alpha   90.00
_cell.angle_beta   90.00
_cell.angle_gamma   90.00
#
_symmetry.space_group_name_H-M   'P 1'
#
loop_
_entity.id
_entity.type
_entity.pdbx_description
1 polymer ?
#
loop_
_entity_poly.entity_id
_entity_poly.type
_entity_poly.pdbx_seq_one_letter_code
_entity_poly.pdbx_strand_id
1 'polypeptide(L)'
;MEGLGWSAILEGWPWFTGPGQYPISAYSEFMPPPLLGRSPYGSADPLLFQKEDPWGWPVTEYEEGFELSPGLAMIAQSLLEKMMHLANGRPANGIPRADITDNPYWPEALAGHVGSLNHERFVLLISLALARTQDDKGRVRWTLFGSSEQGPERAFWNSFFTAPGRELPAEQILDFLRRLLKAAFDVPEAKVKDLRALGLRILPTKNDPHFPYWRVDSLPATVRPLLLQSDEPIGDIRFMLTFRPFTDLPPAVQSAYLAGRLHLLPFPGSLIFWGMGRYRMLQQQLPLAMQIPLLHLFERRESPQGIRVPQSGWLHEGGLTDPGPDPSHGGLRNLFKRTHRWTRVLRHEDELAVTSREDKVAHVLFSTQPDDLGLYHKPMARNAQLWSKDFQRLLDGRRGTRNDLIHAAAALAAGGLFGYRFQYPPMLVGRYEIYWHRPMVAYLDARTGQASLLTDAPLGYLTAYDAEKPDPAEAIELWPRLLRREPHIAAAELFTQQKTQTPYQDRVNVRKLLDSGLLLGDTGMRRSFARALLTVANDETLDQWLGALPARASAPDRGRRLAAELRAGLIEAPASLPESLTYHRSARRSFEVNFWRTIASLAEGVYLTTNNADCVLDQATQAHLVHHRRDLNILGDHLLGHYRRLINEAGLSGALVGDLPFRWRTDFDFDWMGGWLHNQTGETTERDLIVVIPGRDRSQAVIMADHYDTAYMEDRYEADRGGDGARLAAAGADDNHSATATMMLGAPIFLELSRDGQLACDIWLVHLTGEEFPADSLGSRHLCQVLVEDNLQMRLADGAMHDLSSTRVRGVYVMDMIAHNNDDDRDVFQISPGTGAQSMWLAYQAHLANEIWNASTAQWNRRGSRRDCGRGARSADGRTLPAIARHLVLHGEVRPPYDPRSTLYNTDGQIFSDVGVPVALFMENYDINRTGYHDSHDTMANIDLDYGAALAAMAIESVAQAAAQP
;
A
#
# COMPACT_ATOMS: atom_id res chain seq x y z
N MET A 1 3.19 32.96 2.94
CA MET A 1 2.99 31.69 2.20
C MET A 1 2.19 30.68 3.01
N GLU A 2 1.86 30.95 4.28
CA GLU A 2 0.84 30.18 5.01
C GLU A 2 -0.51 30.28 4.28
N GLY A 3 -1.21 29.15 4.16
CA GLY A 3 -2.56 29.07 3.56
C GLY A 3 -2.60 28.89 2.04
N LEU A 4 -1.50 28.51 1.38
CA LEU A 4 -1.46 28.25 -0.08
C LEU A 4 -0.83 26.89 -0.40
N GLY A 5 -1.31 26.24 -1.46
CA GLY A 5 -0.77 24.97 -1.95
C GLY A 5 -0.82 23.87 -0.89
N TRP A 6 0.26 23.08 -0.74
CA TRP A 6 0.28 21.97 0.21
C TRP A 6 0.10 22.41 1.67
N SER A 7 0.45 23.66 2.01
CA SER A 7 0.31 24.15 3.39
C SER A 7 -1.15 24.32 3.82
N ALA A 8 -2.06 24.60 2.88
CA ALA A 8 -3.50 24.68 3.15
C ALA A 8 -4.10 23.29 3.45
N ILE A 9 -3.54 22.24 2.85
CA ILE A 9 -3.96 20.85 3.06
C ILE A 9 -3.67 20.36 4.50
N LEU A 10 -2.68 20.98 5.16
CA LEU A 10 -2.28 20.68 6.54
C LEU A 10 -2.90 21.63 7.57
N GLU A 11 -3.80 22.52 7.16
CA GLU A 11 -4.47 23.43 8.09
C GLU A 11 -5.25 22.62 9.15
N GLY A 12 -5.10 23.01 10.42
CA GLY A 12 -5.70 22.28 11.55
C GLY A 12 -4.95 21.02 11.98
N TRP A 13 -3.76 20.73 11.43
CA TRP A 13 -2.90 19.65 11.95
C TRP A 13 -2.37 19.99 13.37
N PRO A 14 -2.43 19.07 14.36
CA PRO A 14 -3.13 17.79 14.34
C PRO A 14 -4.62 17.95 14.70
N TRP A 15 -5.52 17.39 13.90
CA TRP A 15 -6.97 17.37 14.18
C TRP A 15 -7.42 16.12 14.97
N PHE A 16 -6.47 15.24 15.29
CA PHE A 16 -6.70 13.90 15.77
C PHE A 16 -6.25 13.69 17.23
N THR A 17 -5.94 14.76 17.96
CA THR A 17 -5.60 14.66 19.39
C THR A 17 -6.84 14.40 20.23
N GLY A 18 -6.74 13.46 21.16
CA GLY A 18 -7.79 13.08 22.10
C GLY A 18 -8.49 11.76 21.75
N PRO A 19 -9.21 11.17 22.73
CA PRO A 19 -9.77 9.83 22.58
C PRO A 19 -10.75 9.69 21.40
N GLY A 20 -10.53 8.67 20.58
CA GLY A 20 -11.42 8.28 19.47
C GLY A 20 -11.39 9.20 18.25
N GLN A 21 -10.43 10.12 18.15
CA GLN A 21 -10.29 11.05 17.03
C GLN A 21 -9.53 10.46 15.83
N TYR A 22 -8.88 9.29 15.97
CA TYR A 22 -8.16 8.61 14.89
C TYR A 22 -8.43 7.10 14.84
N PRO A 23 -9.68 6.67 14.58
CA PRO A 23 -10.00 5.24 14.51
C PRO A 23 -9.24 4.54 13.37
N ILE A 24 -8.63 3.39 13.67
CA ILE A 24 -7.95 2.54 12.69
C ILE A 24 -8.79 1.29 12.43
N SER A 25 -9.41 1.22 11.25
CA SER A 25 -10.19 0.05 10.80
C SER A 25 -9.30 -1.18 10.58
N ALA A 26 -9.89 -2.38 10.64
CA ALA A 26 -9.22 -3.60 10.21
C ALA A 26 -8.95 -3.53 8.70
N TYR A 27 -7.72 -3.79 8.26
CA TYR A 27 -7.31 -3.61 6.85
C TYR A 27 -7.99 -4.63 5.93
N SER A 28 -8.31 -5.79 6.50
CA SER A 28 -9.13 -6.85 5.90
C SER A 28 -10.58 -6.45 5.64
N GLU A 29 -11.16 -5.51 6.40
CA GLU A 29 -12.53 -4.99 6.20
C GLU A 29 -12.52 -3.69 5.37
N PHE A 30 -11.57 -2.81 5.64
CA PHE A 30 -11.41 -1.51 4.99
C PHE A 30 -9.92 -1.21 4.78
N MET A 31 -9.48 -1.26 3.53
CA MET A 31 -8.09 -0.95 3.18
C MET A 31 -7.86 0.54 3.41
N PRO A 32 -6.91 0.94 4.27
CA PRO A 32 -6.68 2.35 4.55
C PRO A 32 -6.18 3.08 3.30
N PRO A 33 -6.44 4.40 3.22
CA PRO A 33 -5.74 5.23 2.25
C PRO A 33 -4.23 5.30 2.58
N PRO A 34 -3.34 5.28 1.57
CA PRO A 34 -1.94 5.56 1.82
C PRO A 34 -1.78 7.03 2.28
N LEU A 35 -1.10 7.22 3.42
CA LEU A 35 -0.85 8.54 4.02
C LEU A 35 0.48 9.07 3.50
N LEU A 36 0.46 10.24 2.85
CA LEU A 36 1.64 10.85 2.24
C LEU A 36 1.95 12.22 2.86
N GLY A 37 3.20 12.65 2.74
CA GLY A 37 3.62 13.98 3.15
C GLY A 37 3.87 14.12 4.63
N ARG A 38 2.87 13.87 5.48
CA ARG A 38 3.07 13.80 6.93
C ARG A 38 2.12 12.78 7.50
N SER A 39 2.69 11.69 7.99
CA SER A 39 1.99 10.67 8.76
C SER A 39 1.57 11.22 10.14
N PRO A 40 0.46 10.75 10.74
CA PRO A 40 -0.04 11.24 12.03
C PRO A 40 1.00 11.27 13.14
N TYR A 41 1.77 10.19 13.28
CA TYR A 41 2.81 10.09 14.30
C TYR A 41 4.16 10.62 13.81
N GLY A 42 4.50 10.38 12.55
CA GLY A 42 5.84 10.63 12.01
C GLY A 42 6.16 12.08 11.65
N SER A 43 7.31 12.25 11.00
CA SER A 43 7.80 13.55 10.53
C SER A 43 7.28 13.90 9.13
N ALA A 44 7.40 15.17 8.76
CA ALA A 44 7.10 15.62 7.41
C ALA A 44 8.13 15.07 6.41
N ASP A 45 7.64 14.52 5.30
CA ASP A 45 8.40 14.11 4.13
C ASP A 45 9.02 15.35 3.46
N PRO A 46 10.36 15.48 3.47
CA PRO A 46 11.04 16.63 2.90
C PRO A 46 10.94 16.67 1.37
N LEU A 47 10.63 15.54 0.72
CA LEU A 47 10.45 15.49 -0.73
C LEU A 47 9.12 16.14 -1.13
N LEU A 48 8.04 15.83 -0.39
CA LEU A 48 6.69 16.31 -0.70
C LEU A 48 6.48 17.77 -0.25
N PHE A 49 6.99 18.14 0.92
CA PHE A 49 6.77 19.47 1.51
C PHE A 49 8.00 20.37 1.36
N GLN A 50 8.26 20.79 0.12
CA GLN A 50 9.28 21.80 -0.18
C GLN A 50 8.71 23.20 0.06
N LYS A 51 9.39 23.99 0.89
CA LYS A 51 8.95 25.35 1.23
C LYS A 51 9.08 26.31 0.04
N GLU A 52 10.02 26.03 -0.85
CA GLU A 52 10.35 26.84 -2.02
C GLU A 52 9.40 26.58 -3.21
N ASP A 53 8.65 25.48 -3.20
CA ASP A 53 7.65 25.13 -4.23
C ASP A 53 6.34 24.66 -3.58
N PRO A 54 5.54 25.56 -3.00
CA PRO A 54 4.33 25.19 -2.24
C PRO A 54 3.23 24.56 -3.09
N TRP A 55 3.30 24.67 -4.42
CA TRP A 55 2.34 24.05 -5.35
C TRP A 55 2.89 22.79 -6.03
N GLY A 56 4.15 22.44 -5.81
CA GLY A 56 4.78 21.28 -6.45
C GLY A 56 4.34 19.96 -5.83
N TRP A 57 4.10 18.96 -6.67
CA TRP A 57 3.89 17.57 -6.28
C TRP A 57 4.94 16.68 -6.93
N PRO A 58 5.95 16.16 -6.21
CA PRO A 58 6.98 15.33 -6.79
C PRO A 58 6.41 14.00 -7.32
N VAL A 59 6.91 13.57 -8.48
CA VAL A 59 6.67 12.25 -9.06
C VAL A 59 8.04 11.64 -9.34
N THR A 60 8.27 10.47 -8.75
CA THR A 60 9.56 9.78 -8.84
C THR A 60 9.76 9.11 -10.20
N GLU A 61 11.01 8.83 -10.52
CA GLU A 61 11.43 8.15 -11.74
C GLU A 61 10.86 6.72 -11.82
N TYR A 62 10.65 6.09 -10.66
CA TYR A 62 10.10 4.75 -10.54
C TYR A 62 8.58 4.72 -10.78
N GLU A 63 7.86 5.70 -10.23
CA GLU A 63 6.42 5.87 -10.51
C GLU A 63 6.19 6.13 -12.01
N GLU A 64 6.98 7.04 -12.60
CA GLU A 64 6.85 7.36 -14.03
C GLU A 64 7.21 6.17 -14.91
N GLY A 65 8.37 5.53 -14.67
CA GLY A 65 8.91 4.48 -15.52
C GLY A 65 8.20 3.13 -15.42
N PHE A 66 7.62 2.78 -14.26
CA PHE A 66 7.06 1.43 -14.04
C PHE A 66 5.55 1.39 -13.94
N GLU A 67 4.91 2.48 -13.52
CA GLU A 67 3.47 2.51 -13.32
C GLU A 67 2.82 3.39 -14.40
N LEU A 68 3.20 4.66 -14.46
CA LEU A 68 2.48 5.66 -15.24
C LEU A 68 2.71 5.52 -16.74
N SER A 69 3.94 5.62 -17.24
CA SER A 69 4.24 5.50 -18.67
C SER A 69 3.70 4.20 -19.31
N PRO A 70 3.99 2.99 -18.77
CA PRO A 70 3.44 1.76 -19.33
C PRO A 70 1.91 1.68 -19.17
N GLY A 71 1.35 2.14 -18.04
CA GLY A 71 -0.10 2.15 -17.80
C GLY A 71 -0.85 3.04 -18.80
N LEU A 72 -0.33 4.24 -19.06
CA LEU A 72 -0.91 5.19 -20.01
C LEU A 72 -0.88 4.65 -21.44
N ALA A 73 0.20 3.98 -21.85
CA ALA A 73 0.29 3.35 -23.17
C ALA A 73 -0.82 2.28 -23.34
N MET A 74 -1.03 1.45 -22.32
CA MET A 74 -2.07 0.41 -22.34
C MET A 74 -3.49 1.00 -22.36
N ILE A 75 -3.75 2.01 -21.52
CA ILE A 75 -5.04 2.72 -21.48
C ILE A 75 -5.31 3.38 -22.85
N ALA A 76 -4.32 4.08 -23.42
CA ALA A 76 -4.42 4.72 -24.72
C ALA A 76 -4.76 3.75 -25.84
N GLN A 77 -4.07 2.61 -25.90
CA GLN A 77 -4.32 1.58 -26.90
C GLN A 77 -5.75 1.04 -26.82
N SER A 78 -6.17 0.61 -25.64
CA SER A 78 -7.53 0.08 -25.41
C SER A 78 -8.61 1.12 -25.70
N LEU A 79 -8.38 2.38 -25.36
CA LEU A 79 -9.35 3.44 -25.55
C LEU A 79 -9.47 3.86 -27.02
N LEU A 80 -8.36 4.00 -27.74
CA LEU A 80 -8.35 4.25 -29.19
C LEU A 80 -9.11 3.18 -29.95
N GLU A 81 -8.88 1.90 -29.61
CA GLU A 81 -9.61 0.79 -30.20
C GLU A 81 -11.13 0.97 -30.01
N LYS A 82 -11.59 1.20 -28.77
CA LYS A 82 -13.01 1.43 -28.47
C LYS A 82 -13.59 2.64 -29.21
N MET A 83 -12.84 3.73 -29.34
CA MET A 83 -13.27 4.91 -30.11
C MET A 83 -13.40 4.60 -31.61
N MET A 84 -12.48 3.79 -32.16
CA MET A 84 -12.57 3.29 -33.53
C MET A 84 -13.74 2.33 -33.73
N HIS A 85 -14.12 1.54 -32.72
CA HIS A 85 -15.32 0.71 -32.78
C HIS A 85 -16.59 1.59 -32.82
N LEU A 86 -16.70 2.55 -31.90
CA LEU A 86 -17.81 3.49 -31.83
C LEU A 86 -18.00 4.26 -33.14
N ALA A 87 -16.93 4.84 -33.70
CA ALA A 87 -17.00 5.63 -34.94
C ALA A 87 -17.35 4.80 -36.19
N ASN A 88 -17.14 3.48 -36.14
CA ASN A 88 -17.46 2.56 -37.24
C ASN A 88 -18.75 1.76 -36.97
N GLY A 89 -19.51 2.08 -35.91
CA GLY A 89 -20.80 1.42 -35.61
C GLY A 89 -20.63 -0.03 -35.17
N ARG A 90 -19.42 -0.40 -34.77
CA ARG A 90 -19.12 -1.71 -34.21
C ARG A 90 -19.37 -1.66 -32.70
N PRO A 91 -19.80 -2.78 -32.07
CA PRO A 91 -19.93 -2.83 -30.62
C PRO A 91 -18.62 -2.41 -29.94
N ALA A 92 -18.70 -1.44 -29.03
CA ALA A 92 -17.59 -1.00 -28.19
C ALA A 92 -17.87 -1.47 -26.75
N ASN A 93 -17.24 -2.57 -26.34
CA ASN A 93 -17.46 -3.16 -25.02
C ASN A 93 -17.29 -2.11 -23.91
N GLY A 94 -18.32 -1.95 -23.07
CA GLY A 94 -18.37 -0.98 -21.98
C GLY A 94 -19.03 0.36 -22.31
N ILE A 95 -19.50 0.59 -23.54
CA ILE A 95 -20.27 1.79 -23.92
C ILE A 95 -21.69 1.36 -24.31
N PRO A 96 -22.65 1.33 -23.36
CA PRO A 96 -24.04 1.00 -23.66
C PRO A 96 -24.68 2.06 -24.55
N ARG A 97 -25.53 1.63 -25.49
CA ARG A 97 -26.28 2.57 -26.36
C ARG A 97 -27.13 3.53 -25.52
N ALA A 98 -27.73 3.04 -24.43
CA ALA A 98 -28.56 3.84 -23.55
C ALA A 98 -27.80 5.02 -22.89
N ASP A 99 -26.49 4.90 -22.69
CA ASP A 99 -25.67 5.93 -22.02
C ASP A 99 -25.16 7.00 -22.99
N ILE A 100 -25.22 6.73 -24.30
CA ILE A 100 -24.86 7.69 -25.36
C ILE A 100 -26.07 8.26 -26.11
N THR A 101 -27.28 7.77 -25.85
CA THR A 101 -28.52 8.43 -26.29
C THR A 101 -28.65 9.80 -25.62
N ASP A 102 -29.05 10.82 -26.39
CA ASP A 102 -29.15 12.23 -25.94
C ASP A 102 -27.85 12.84 -25.40
N ASN A 103 -26.70 12.21 -25.69
CA ASN A 103 -25.40 12.71 -25.30
C ASN A 103 -24.98 13.87 -26.22
N PRO A 104 -24.70 15.08 -25.68
CA PRO A 104 -24.44 16.26 -26.51
C PRO A 104 -23.07 16.19 -27.22
N TYR A 105 -22.17 15.28 -26.81
CA TYR A 105 -20.91 15.00 -27.52
C TYR A 105 -21.09 14.00 -28.66
N TRP A 106 -22.18 13.23 -28.68
CA TRP A 106 -22.50 12.23 -29.71
C TRP A 106 -23.95 12.35 -30.22
N PRO A 107 -24.37 13.51 -30.74
CA PRO A 107 -25.74 13.74 -31.20
C PRO A 107 -26.04 12.94 -32.48
N GLU A 108 -27.32 12.83 -32.84
CA GLU A 108 -27.77 12.12 -34.06
C GLU A 108 -27.09 12.63 -35.33
N ALA A 109 -26.83 13.94 -35.43
CA ALA A 109 -26.10 14.54 -36.55
C ALA A 109 -24.69 13.94 -36.74
N LEU A 110 -24.02 13.55 -35.65
CA LEU A 110 -22.72 12.88 -35.69
C LEU A 110 -22.88 11.36 -35.81
N ALA A 111 -23.80 10.76 -35.05
CA ALA A 111 -24.07 9.33 -35.08
C ALA A 111 -24.55 8.83 -36.47
N GLY A 112 -25.27 9.66 -37.23
CA GLY A 112 -25.70 9.37 -38.60
C GLY A 112 -24.56 9.29 -39.63
N HIS A 113 -23.35 9.72 -39.26
CA HIS A 113 -22.15 9.68 -40.11
C HIS A 113 -21.16 8.59 -39.69
N VAL A 114 -21.59 7.66 -38.83
CA VAL A 114 -20.84 6.46 -38.46
C VAL A 114 -20.39 5.70 -39.72
N GLY A 115 -19.12 5.30 -39.76
CA GLY A 115 -18.50 4.64 -40.92
C GLY A 115 -18.11 5.58 -42.08
N SER A 116 -18.47 6.87 -42.03
CA SER A 116 -18.07 7.87 -43.05
C SER A 116 -17.01 8.88 -42.59
N LEU A 117 -16.57 8.82 -41.32
CA LEU A 117 -15.57 9.71 -40.73
C LEU A 117 -14.12 9.33 -41.12
N ASN A 118 -13.84 9.09 -42.40
CA ASN A 118 -12.54 8.59 -42.89
C ASN A 118 -11.36 9.57 -42.72
N HIS A 119 -11.66 10.85 -42.49
CA HIS A 119 -10.67 11.89 -42.24
C HIS A 119 -10.13 11.83 -40.80
N GLU A 120 -10.80 11.10 -39.90
CA GLU A 120 -10.42 11.05 -38.50
C GLU A 120 -9.05 10.41 -38.26
N ARG A 121 -8.39 10.94 -37.23
CA ARG A 121 -7.17 10.38 -36.64
C ARG A 121 -7.41 9.99 -35.18
N PHE A 122 -8.65 10.07 -34.71
CA PHE A 122 -9.06 9.70 -33.36
C PHE A 122 -8.16 10.33 -32.29
N VAL A 123 -7.82 11.62 -32.46
CA VAL A 123 -6.97 12.32 -31.49
C VAL A 123 -7.71 12.39 -30.17
N LEU A 124 -7.17 11.72 -29.16
CA LEU A 124 -7.65 11.72 -27.79
C LEU A 124 -6.88 12.78 -27.01
N LEU A 125 -7.60 13.65 -26.31
CA LEU A 125 -7.10 14.55 -25.28
C LEU A 125 -7.97 14.28 -24.05
N ILE A 126 -7.68 13.18 -23.35
CA ILE A 126 -8.54 12.67 -22.28
C ILE A 126 -7.84 12.85 -20.94
N SER A 127 -8.48 13.60 -20.05
CA SER A 127 -7.99 13.80 -18.69
C SER A 127 -8.42 12.62 -17.82
N LEU A 128 -7.46 11.87 -17.30
CA LEU A 128 -7.68 10.73 -16.38
C LEU A 128 -7.65 11.21 -14.93
N ALA A 129 -8.51 10.67 -14.08
CA ALA A 129 -8.41 10.79 -12.62
C ALA A 129 -7.58 9.63 -12.07
N LEU A 130 -6.40 9.94 -11.53
CA LEU A 130 -5.47 8.98 -10.94
C LEU A 130 -5.23 9.32 -9.47
N ALA A 131 -5.14 8.33 -8.59
CA ALA A 131 -4.63 8.52 -7.23
C ALA A 131 -3.85 7.28 -6.80
N ARG A 132 -2.92 7.43 -5.85
CA ARG A 132 -2.25 6.26 -5.27
C ARG A 132 -3.18 5.55 -4.31
N THR A 133 -3.26 4.22 -4.36
CA THR A 133 -4.04 3.41 -3.42
C THR A 133 -3.21 2.23 -2.91
N GLN A 134 -3.58 1.73 -1.73
CA GLN A 134 -2.99 0.53 -1.12
C GLN A 134 -3.79 -0.72 -1.49
N ASP A 135 -3.14 -1.89 -1.49
CA ASP A 135 -3.80 -3.20 -1.56
C ASP A 135 -3.43 -4.09 -0.37
N ASP A 136 -4.02 -5.28 -0.34
CA ASP A 136 -3.87 -6.32 0.68
C ASP A 136 -2.47 -6.95 0.77
N LYS A 137 -1.52 -6.47 -0.04
CA LYS A 137 -0.10 -6.84 0.02
C LYS A 137 0.76 -5.62 0.35
N GLY A 138 0.11 -4.55 0.82
CA GLY A 138 0.67 -3.24 1.10
C GLY A 138 1.40 -2.59 -0.07
N ARG A 139 1.02 -2.90 -1.32
CA ARG A 139 1.58 -2.21 -2.48
C ARG A 139 0.84 -0.88 -2.65
N VAL A 140 1.57 0.22 -2.66
CA VAL A 140 1.02 1.55 -2.92
C VAL A 140 1.29 1.95 -4.37
N ARG A 141 0.26 1.92 -5.22
CA ARG A 141 0.36 2.10 -6.68
C ARG A 141 -0.59 3.18 -7.20
N TRP A 142 -0.24 3.79 -8.33
CA TRP A 142 -1.16 4.63 -9.10
C TRP A 142 -2.33 3.81 -9.65
N THR A 143 -3.54 4.28 -9.34
CA THR A 143 -4.80 3.61 -9.65
C THR A 143 -5.68 4.52 -10.50
N LEU A 144 -6.28 3.96 -11.56
CA LEU A 144 -7.24 4.64 -12.40
C LEU A 144 -8.61 4.68 -11.71
N PHE A 145 -9.13 5.87 -11.47
CA PHE A 145 -10.51 6.07 -11.00
C PHE A 145 -11.48 6.32 -12.16
N GLY A 146 -10.96 6.77 -13.31
CA GLY A 146 -11.71 6.98 -14.55
C GLY A 146 -11.41 8.32 -15.20
N SER A 147 -12.43 8.98 -15.76
CA SER A 147 -12.30 10.32 -16.36
C SER A 147 -12.20 11.38 -15.27
N SER A 148 -11.50 12.48 -15.55
CA SER A 148 -11.42 13.62 -14.64
C SER A 148 -12.82 14.18 -14.34
N GLU A 149 -13.18 14.22 -13.07
CA GLU A 149 -14.41 14.86 -12.59
C GLU A 149 -14.36 16.39 -12.74
N GLN A 150 -13.18 16.97 -13.01
CA GLN A 150 -12.96 18.39 -13.28
C GLN A 150 -13.32 18.79 -14.72
N GLY A 151 -13.92 17.87 -15.47
CA GLY A 151 -14.39 18.08 -16.83
C GLY A 151 -13.35 17.73 -17.89
N PRO A 152 -13.72 17.87 -19.18
CA PRO A 152 -12.88 17.44 -20.28
C PRO A 152 -11.68 18.38 -20.53
N GLU A 153 -11.83 19.67 -20.24
CA GLU A 153 -10.91 20.73 -20.71
C GLU A 153 -9.93 21.24 -19.65
N ARG A 154 -10.36 21.34 -18.39
CA ARG A 154 -9.63 22.09 -17.34
C ARG A 154 -8.21 21.58 -17.12
N ALA A 155 -8.04 20.26 -16.95
CA ALA A 155 -6.73 19.67 -16.73
C ALA A 155 -5.77 19.84 -17.92
N PHE A 156 -6.30 19.83 -19.15
CA PHE A 156 -5.48 20.07 -20.34
C PHE A 156 -4.87 21.47 -20.32
N TRP A 157 -5.64 22.52 -20.04
CA TRP A 157 -5.09 23.88 -19.98
C TRP A 157 -4.25 24.14 -18.73
N ASN A 158 -4.63 23.59 -17.57
CA ASN A 158 -3.84 23.71 -16.35
C ASN A 158 -2.46 23.06 -16.46
N SER A 159 -2.26 22.15 -17.42
CA SER A 159 -0.95 21.55 -17.72
C SER A 159 0.10 22.56 -18.16
N PHE A 160 -0.31 23.73 -18.65
CA PHE A 160 0.59 24.78 -19.12
C PHE A 160 0.96 25.80 -18.03
N PHE A 161 0.71 25.45 -16.77
CA PHE A 161 1.04 26.24 -15.60
C PHE A 161 1.90 25.39 -14.64
N THR A 162 2.67 26.06 -13.78
CA THR A 162 3.41 25.41 -12.68
C THR A 162 2.82 25.71 -11.31
N ALA A 163 1.99 26.74 -11.22
CA ALA A 163 1.29 27.24 -10.05
C ALA A 163 0.14 28.15 -10.52
N PRO A 164 -0.81 28.55 -9.66
CA PRO A 164 -1.89 29.44 -10.05
C PRO A 164 -1.35 30.73 -10.71
N GLY A 165 -1.75 30.96 -11.96
CA GLY A 165 -1.35 32.14 -12.75
C GLY A 165 0.10 32.16 -13.24
N ARG A 166 0.90 31.11 -13.02
CA ARG A 166 2.30 31.01 -13.48
C ARG A 166 2.43 30.05 -14.66
N GLU A 167 2.50 30.60 -15.86
CA GLU A 167 2.60 29.85 -17.12
C GLU A 167 3.97 29.18 -17.32
N LEU A 168 3.99 28.07 -18.06
CA LEU A 168 5.19 27.50 -18.66
C LEU A 168 5.79 28.45 -19.73
N PRO A 169 7.07 28.27 -20.10
CA PRO A 169 7.65 29.00 -21.22
C PRO A 169 6.84 28.82 -22.51
N ALA A 170 6.58 29.92 -23.21
CA ALA A 170 5.75 29.96 -24.43
C ALA A 170 6.13 28.91 -25.48
N GLU A 171 7.42 28.71 -25.73
CA GLU A 171 7.89 27.71 -26.70
C GLU A 171 7.52 26.28 -26.29
N GLN A 172 7.53 25.93 -24.99
CA GLN A 172 7.12 24.58 -24.56
C GLN A 172 5.64 24.31 -24.89
N ILE A 173 4.79 25.33 -24.74
CA ILE A 173 3.36 25.26 -25.04
C ILE A 173 3.15 25.10 -26.56
N LEU A 174 3.81 25.93 -27.36
CA LEU A 174 3.71 25.87 -28.82
C LEU A 174 4.31 24.57 -29.37
N ASP A 175 5.43 24.09 -28.83
CA ASP A 175 6.08 22.86 -29.25
C ASP A 175 5.22 21.63 -28.99
N PHE A 176 4.44 21.60 -27.91
CA PHE A 176 3.44 20.56 -27.73
C PHE A 176 2.41 20.56 -28.88
N LEU A 177 1.80 21.71 -29.21
CA LEU A 177 0.80 21.80 -30.28
C LEU A 177 1.40 21.43 -31.65
N ARG A 178 2.61 21.92 -31.95
CA ARG A 178 3.35 21.60 -33.18
C ARG A 178 3.59 20.09 -33.29
N ARG A 179 4.02 19.45 -32.21
CA ARG A 179 4.29 18.00 -32.18
C ARG A 179 3.03 17.18 -32.32
N LEU A 180 1.94 17.56 -31.65
CA LEU A 180 0.65 16.89 -31.80
C LEU A 180 0.19 16.90 -33.26
N LEU A 181 0.20 18.07 -33.91
CA LEU A 181 -0.23 18.19 -35.30
C LEU A 181 0.70 17.44 -36.26
N LYS A 182 2.01 17.52 -36.05
CA LYS A 182 3.01 16.77 -36.84
C LYS A 182 2.78 15.26 -36.71
N ALA A 183 2.57 14.77 -35.50
CA ALA A 183 2.47 13.34 -35.23
C ALA A 183 1.14 12.74 -35.69
N ALA A 184 0.01 13.40 -35.41
CA ALA A 184 -1.31 12.88 -35.77
C ALA A 184 -1.67 13.09 -37.26
N PHE A 185 -1.19 14.16 -37.89
CA PHE A 185 -1.63 14.57 -39.24
C PHE A 185 -0.50 14.68 -40.28
N ASP A 186 0.72 14.27 -39.94
CA ASP A 186 1.90 14.31 -40.82
C ASP A 186 2.15 15.70 -41.44
N VAL A 187 2.00 16.76 -40.63
CA VAL A 187 2.21 18.13 -41.10
C VAL A 187 3.72 18.44 -41.24
N PRO A 188 4.19 18.98 -42.39
CA PRO A 188 5.59 19.33 -42.58
C PRO A 188 6.10 20.37 -41.58
N GLU A 189 7.36 20.21 -41.15
CA GLU A 189 7.98 21.04 -40.11
C GLU A 189 8.01 22.53 -40.45
N ALA A 190 8.21 22.87 -41.73
CA ALA A 190 8.18 24.27 -42.19
C ALA A 190 6.81 24.93 -41.99
N LYS A 191 5.70 24.15 -42.01
CA LYS A 191 4.33 24.65 -41.91
C LYS A 191 3.82 24.75 -40.48
N VAL A 192 4.36 23.99 -39.53
CA VAL A 192 3.92 24.05 -38.11
C VAL A 192 4.50 25.25 -37.35
N LYS A 193 5.46 25.98 -37.92
CA LYS A 193 6.05 27.17 -37.26
C LYS A 193 5.01 28.24 -36.94
N ASP A 194 4.09 28.48 -37.87
CA ASP A 194 2.95 29.38 -37.70
C ASP A 194 1.65 28.56 -37.62
N LEU A 195 1.24 28.23 -36.40
CA LEU A 195 0.04 27.44 -36.14
C LEU A 195 -1.24 28.13 -36.64
N ARG A 196 -1.29 29.47 -36.60
CA ARG A 196 -2.47 30.22 -37.05
C ARG A 196 -2.59 30.14 -38.57
N ALA A 197 -1.49 30.36 -39.29
CA ALA A 197 -1.43 30.24 -40.75
C ALA A 197 -1.62 28.80 -41.24
N LEU A 198 -1.26 27.79 -40.43
CA LEU A 198 -1.58 26.39 -40.67
C LEU A 198 -3.09 26.07 -40.58
N GLY A 199 -3.88 27.01 -40.03
CA GLY A 199 -5.32 26.87 -39.87
C GLY A 199 -5.73 26.26 -38.53
N LEU A 200 -4.88 26.32 -37.48
CA LEU A 200 -5.28 25.95 -36.11
C LEU A 200 -6.06 27.10 -35.47
N ARG A 201 -7.25 26.81 -34.94
CA ARG A 201 -7.99 27.70 -34.05
C ARG A 201 -8.36 26.99 -32.75
N ILE A 202 -8.53 27.78 -31.70
CA ILE A 202 -8.99 27.32 -30.38
C ILE A 202 -10.39 27.89 -30.15
N LEU A 203 -11.30 27.01 -29.75
CA LEU A 203 -12.65 27.36 -29.33
C LEU A 203 -12.89 26.80 -27.92
N PRO A 204 -12.69 27.61 -26.86
CA PRO A 204 -12.78 27.15 -25.47
C PRO A 204 -14.21 26.77 -25.09
N THR A 205 -14.40 25.88 -24.12
CA THR A 205 -15.73 25.42 -23.71
C THR A 205 -16.57 26.55 -23.14
N LYS A 206 -17.89 26.46 -23.31
CA LYS A 206 -18.83 27.36 -22.64
C LYS A 206 -19.01 26.92 -21.19
N ASN A 207 -19.55 27.80 -20.34
CA ASN A 207 -19.93 27.40 -19.00
C ASN A 207 -20.98 26.28 -19.06
N ASP A 208 -20.70 25.15 -18.40
CA ASP A 208 -21.68 24.09 -18.21
C ASP A 208 -22.63 24.51 -17.06
N PRO A 209 -23.96 24.52 -17.28
CA PRO A 209 -24.91 24.95 -16.26
C PRO A 209 -25.04 23.96 -15.08
N HIS A 210 -24.68 22.69 -15.26
CA HIS A 210 -24.69 21.67 -14.22
C HIS A 210 -23.35 21.60 -13.48
N PHE A 211 -22.25 21.90 -14.19
CA PHE A 211 -20.90 21.86 -13.64
C PHE A 211 -20.13 23.17 -13.90
N PRO A 212 -20.47 24.27 -13.20
CA PRO A 212 -19.82 25.56 -13.40
C PRO A 212 -18.30 25.54 -13.18
N TYR A 213 -17.80 24.61 -12.36
CA TYR A 213 -16.37 24.43 -12.04
C TYR A 213 -15.57 23.73 -13.16
N TRP A 214 -16.23 23.21 -14.21
CA TRP A 214 -15.53 22.72 -15.41
C TRP A 214 -14.97 23.84 -16.28
N ARG A 215 -15.41 25.09 -16.03
CA ARG A 215 -14.93 26.25 -16.76
C ARG A 215 -13.42 26.42 -16.59
N VAL A 216 -12.79 26.97 -17.61
CA VAL A 216 -11.38 27.32 -17.58
C VAL A 216 -11.25 28.83 -17.41
N ASP A 217 -10.80 29.24 -16.22
CA ASP A 217 -10.73 30.67 -15.86
C ASP A 217 -9.66 31.44 -16.62
N SER A 218 -8.58 30.77 -17.05
CA SER A 218 -7.53 31.40 -17.85
C SER A 218 -6.91 30.43 -18.86
N LEU A 219 -6.74 30.92 -20.10
CA LEU A 219 -5.93 30.27 -21.12
C LEU A 219 -4.53 30.90 -21.11
N PRO A 220 -3.46 30.13 -21.39
CA PRO A 220 -2.13 30.67 -21.53
C PRO A 220 -2.08 31.85 -22.50
N ALA A 221 -1.39 32.93 -22.15
CA ALA A 221 -1.30 34.13 -22.97
C ALA A 221 -0.81 33.82 -24.39
N THR A 222 0.12 32.86 -24.50
CA THR A 222 0.72 32.39 -25.75
C THR A 222 -0.31 31.82 -26.75
N VAL A 223 -1.43 31.26 -26.29
CA VAL A 223 -2.44 30.65 -27.17
C VAL A 223 -3.58 31.60 -27.54
N ARG A 224 -3.66 32.79 -26.92
CA ARG A 224 -4.69 33.79 -27.24
C ARG A 224 -4.73 34.19 -28.72
N PRO A 225 -3.58 34.35 -29.43
CA PRO A 225 -3.59 34.61 -30.85
C PRO A 225 -4.17 33.48 -31.70
N LEU A 226 -4.44 32.29 -31.14
CA LEU A 226 -5.06 31.17 -31.85
C LEU A 226 -6.59 31.09 -31.62
N LEU A 227 -7.16 31.98 -30.80
CA LEU A 227 -8.62 32.00 -30.57
C LEU A 227 -9.37 32.29 -31.86
N LEU A 228 -10.48 31.56 -32.06
CA LEU A 228 -11.44 31.83 -33.13
C LEU A 228 -12.06 33.23 -32.92
N GLN A 229 -11.96 34.08 -33.93
CA GLN A 229 -12.60 35.40 -33.91
C GLN A 229 -14.06 35.30 -34.39
N SER A 230 -14.93 36.17 -33.91
CA SER A 230 -16.39 36.11 -34.15
C SER A 230 -16.78 36.23 -35.63
N ASP A 231 -15.96 36.88 -36.45
CA ASP A 231 -16.16 37.17 -37.87
C ASP A 231 -15.24 36.34 -38.79
N GLU A 232 -14.46 35.41 -38.24
CA GLU A 232 -13.48 34.63 -38.99
C GLU A 232 -14.15 33.54 -39.86
N PRO A 233 -13.87 33.48 -41.19
CA PRO A 233 -14.42 32.44 -42.06
C PRO A 233 -13.94 31.04 -41.69
N ILE A 234 -14.88 30.10 -41.46
CA ILE A 234 -14.55 28.70 -41.12
C ILE A 234 -13.80 27.97 -42.24
N GLY A 235 -13.92 28.42 -43.50
CA GLY A 235 -13.27 27.79 -44.66
C GLY A 235 -11.74 27.77 -44.60
N ASP A 236 -11.13 28.69 -43.85
CA ASP A 236 -9.67 28.80 -43.70
C ASP A 236 -9.13 28.03 -42.49
N ILE A 237 -10.02 27.35 -41.74
CA ILE A 237 -9.69 26.60 -40.53
C ILE A 237 -9.58 25.11 -40.87
N ARG A 238 -8.39 24.55 -40.61
CA ARG A 238 -8.11 23.13 -40.81
C ARG A 238 -8.22 22.31 -39.53
N PHE A 239 -7.83 22.90 -38.39
CA PHE A 239 -7.80 22.24 -37.10
C PHE A 239 -8.50 23.12 -36.07
N MET A 240 -9.41 22.53 -35.29
CA MET A 240 -10.09 23.22 -34.20
C MET A 240 -9.87 22.47 -32.90
N LEU A 241 -9.14 23.09 -31.96
CA LEU A 241 -8.98 22.59 -30.59
C LEU A 241 -10.16 23.06 -29.75
N THR A 242 -11.05 22.14 -29.39
CA THR A 242 -12.26 22.43 -28.63
C THR A 242 -12.76 21.20 -27.88
N PHE A 243 -13.18 21.42 -26.64
CA PHE A 243 -13.81 20.41 -25.80
C PHE A 243 -15.33 20.63 -25.67
N ARG A 244 -15.91 21.50 -26.51
CA ARG A 244 -17.35 21.73 -26.51
C ARG A 244 -18.10 20.47 -26.94
N PRO A 245 -19.31 20.25 -26.38
CA PRO A 245 -20.23 19.29 -26.97
C PRO A 245 -20.45 19.57 -28.45
N PHE A 246 -20.57 18.52 -29.27
CA PHE A 246 -20.71 18.66 -30.71
C PHE A 246 -21.95 19.48 -31.08
N THR A 247 -23.04 19.33 -30.31
CA THR A 247 -24.27 20.13 -30.44
C THR A 247 -24.05 21.63 -30.31
N ASP A 248 -23.03 22.04 -29.55
CA ASP A 248 -22.80 23.43 -29.16
C ASP A 248 -21.77 24.13 -30.09
N LEU A 249 -21.19 23.38 -31.03
CA LEU A 249 -20.31 23.90 -32.05
C LEU A 249 -21.09 24.77 -33.05
N PRO A 250 -20.50 25.83 -33.61
CA PRO A 250 -21.14 26.60 -34.68
C PRO A 250 -21.59 25.69 -35.83
N PRO A 251 -22.79 25.87 -36.42
CA PRO A 251 -23.28 25.00 -37.49
C PRO A 251 -22.29 24.84 -38.66
N ALA A 252 -21.59 25.91 -39.03
CA ALA A 252 -20.57 25.89 -40.06
C ALA A 252 -19.36 24.98 -39.70
N VAL A 253 -18.99 24.89 -38.42
CA VAL A 253 -17.95 23.97 -37.93
C VAL A 253 -18.44 22.54 -37.99
N GLN A 254 -19.67 22.26 -37.53
CA GLN A 254 -20.28 20.93 -37.61
C GLN A 254 -20.31 20.44 -39.08
N SER A 255 -20.78 21.26 -40.01
CA SER A 255 -20.82 20.92 -41.43
C SER A 255 -19.42 20.75 -42.04
N ALA A 256 -18.43 21.56 -41.65
CA ALA A 256 -17.06 21.42 -42.12
C ALA A 256 -16.40 20.14 -41.64
N TYR A 257 -16.63 19.76 -40.38
CA TYR A 257 -16.16 18.52 -39.79
C TYR A 257 -16.78 17.30 -40.46
N LEU A 258 -18.12 17.24 -40.57
CA LEU A 258 -18.81 16.11 -41.20
C LEU A 258 -18.42 15.93 -42.68
N ALA A 259 -18.09 17.03 -43.37
CA ALA A 259 -17.58 17.01 -44.75
C ALA A 259 -16.08 16.67 -44.85
N GLY A 260 -15.37 16.44 -43.75
CA GLY A 260 -13.93 16.14 -43.72
C GLY A 260 -13.02 17.30 -44.12
N ARG A 261 -13.51 18.55 -44.06
CA ARG A 261 -12.74 19.77 -44.37
C ARG A 261 -12.03 20.35 -43.15
N LEU A 262 -12.42 19.92 -41.95
CA LEU A 262 -11.90 20.39 -40.66
C LEU A 262 -11.73 19.20 -39.73
N HIS A 263 -10.67 19.18 -38.92
CA HIS A 263 -10.46 18.21 -37.84
C HIS A 263 -10.77 18.83 -36.48
N LEU A 264 -11.48 18.10 -35.62
CA LEU A 264 -11.71 18.47 -34.22
C LEU A 264 -10.67 17.79 -33.33
N LEU A 265 -10.09 18.55 -32.41
CA LEU A 265 -9.11 18.08 -31.43
C LEU A 265 -9.68 18.38 -30.03
N PRO A 266 -10.01 17.38 -29.21
CA PRO A 266 -10.00 15.95 -29.54
C PRO A 266 -11.17 15.53 -30.46
N PHE A 267 -11.12 14.28 -30.92
CA PHE A 267 -12.23 13.61 -31.58
C PHE A 267 -13.49 13.68 -30.69
N PRO A 268 -14.66 14.16 -31.17
CA PRO A 268 -15.84 14.37 -30.33
C PRO A 268 -16.33 13.12 -29.58
N GLY A 269 -16.21 11.93 -30.20
CA GLY A 269 -16.60 10.67 -29.56
C GLY A 269 -15.75 10.31 -28.34
N SER A 270 -14.55 10.89 -28.21
CA SER A 270 -13.71 10.72 -27.01
C SER A 270 -14.22 11.49 -25.78
N LEU A 271 -15.17 12.42 -25.98
CA LEU A 271 -15.73 13.27 -24.93
C LEU A 271 -17.06 12.77 -24.36
N ILE A 272 -17.59 11.65 -24.85
CA ILE A 272 -18.91 11.14 -24.46
C ILE A 272 -19.05 10.89 -22.96
N PHE A 273 -17.96 10.58 -22.26
CA PHE A 273 -17.96 10.25 -20.84
C PHE A 273 -18.51 11.40 -19.97
N TRP A 274 -18.22 12.64 -20.36
CA TRP A 274 -18.72 13.84 -19.66
C TRP A 274 -20.18 14.18 -20.03
N GLY A 275 -20.72 13.56 -21.08
CA GLY A 275 -22.11 13.74 -21.53
C GLY A 275 -23.10 12.69 -21.05
N MET A 276 -22.68 11.68 -20.29
CA MET A 276 -23.57 10.59 -19.85
C MET A 276 -24.50 11.05 -18.70
N GLY A 277 -25.73 11.44 -19.04
CA GLY A 277 -26.67 12.09 -18.12
C GLY A 277 -27.02 11.29 -16.86
N ARG A 278 -27.04 9.95 -16.92
CA ARG A 278 -27.34 9.10 -15.76
C ARG A 278 -26.27 9.18 -14.67
N TYR A 279 -24.99 9.29 -15.05
CA TYR A 279 -23.89 9.45 -14.10
C TYR A 279 -23.83 10.88 -13.52
N ARG A 280 -24.29 11.88 -14.27
CA ARG A 280 -24.54 13.23 -13.75
C ARG A 280 -25.60 13.22 -12.64
N MET A 281 -26.67 12.44 -12.80
CA MET A 281 -27.67 12.25 -11.74
C MET A 281 -27.07 11.58 -10.50
N LEU A 282 -26.30 10.50 -10.71
CA LEU A 282 -25.62 9.79 -9.62
C LEU A 282 -24.63 10.70 -8.87
N GLN A 283 -24.00 11.65 -9.56
CA GLN A 283 -23.04 12.58 -8.94
C GLN A 283 -23.63 13.40 -7.79
N GLN A 284 -24.94 13.68 -7.84
CA GLN A 284 -25.65 14.39 -6.76
C GLN A 284 -25.66 13.62 -5.43
N GLN A 285 -25.42 12.30 -5.48
CA GLN A 285 -25.38 11.41 -4.32
C GLN A 285 -23.98 10.84 -4.08
N LEU A 286 -23.14 10.79 -5.11
CA LEU A 286 -21.75 10.34 -5.08
C LEU A 286 -20.87 11.39 -5.78
N PRO A 287 -20.23 12.34 -5.06
CA PRO A 287 -19.61 13.54 -5.65
C PRO A 287 -18.64 13.34 -6.82
N LEU A 288 -18.03 12.15 -6.91
CA LEU A 288 -17.04 11.79 -7.93
C LEU A 288 -17.58 10.77 -8.97
N ALA A 289 -18.90 10.65 -9.13
CA ALA A 289 -19.50 9.65 -10.03
C ALA A 289 -19.16 9.85 -11.52
N MET A 290 -18.75 11.05 -11.94
CA MET A 290 -18.33 11.32 -13.32
C MET A 290 -16.99 10.67 -13.72
N GLN A 291 -16.31 10.02 -12.79
CA GLN A 291 -15.17 9.15 -13.09
C GLN A 291 -15.63 7.80 -13.67
N ILE A 292 -16.76 7.28 -13.21
CA ILE A 292 -17.22 5.91 -13.46
C ILE A 292 -17.39 5.56 -14.96
N PRO A 293 -17.96 6.43 -15.82
CA PRO A 293 -18.16 6.13 -17.23
C PRO A 293 -16.92 5.58 -17.95
N LEU A 294 -15.78 6.23 -17.78
CA LEU A 294 -14.54 5.81 -18.41
C LEU A 294 -13.98 4.53 -17.76
N LEU A 295 -14.11 4.40 -16.43
CA LEU A 295 -13.61 3.23 -15.69
C LEU A 295 -14.25 1.92 -16.16
N HIS A 296 -15.55 1.94 -16.49
CA HIS A 296 -16.29 0.76 -16.96
C HIS A 296 -15.76 0.17 -18.28
N LEU A 297 -14.93 0.91 -19.02
CA LEU A 297 -14.32 0.41 -20.25
C LEU A 297 -13.24 -0.63 -20.02
N PHE A 298 -12.65 -0.65 -18.82
CA PHE A 298 -11.47 -1.43 -18.52
C PHE A 298 -11.82 -2.64 -17.64
N GLU A 299 -11.11 -3.74 -17.85
CA GLU A 299 -11.12 -4.88 -16.96
C GLU A 299 -10.22 -4.62 -15.76
N ARG A 300 -10.45 -5.36 -14.66
CA ARG A 300 -9.60 -5.27 -13.48
C ARG A 300 -8.16 -5.61 -13.86
N ARG A 301 -7.20 -4.84 -13.36
CA ARG A 301 -5.77 -5.07 -13.55
C ARG A 301 -5.04 -4.85 -12.24
N GLU A 302 -4.23 -5.85 -11.88
CA GLU A 302 -3.46 -5.87 -10.63
C GLU A 302 -1.97 -6.17 -10.87
N SER A 303 -1.52 -6.17 -12.13
CA SER A 303 -0.09 -6.24 -12.50
C SER A 303 0.72 -5.18 -11.75
N PRO A 304 1.87 -5.55 -11.15
CA PRO A 304 2.79 -4.60 -10.50
C PRO A 304 3.47 -3.62 -11.48
N GLN A 305 3.38 -3.87 -12.79
CA GLN A 305 3.79 -2.94 -13.84
C GLN A 305 2.54 -2.34 -14.50
N GLY A 306 2.52 -1.01 -14.63
CA GLY A 306 1.38 -0.25 -15.14
C GLY A 306 0.48 0.35 -14.05
N ILE A 307 -0.53 1.10 -14.49
CA ILE A 307 -1.57 1.68 -13.63
C ILE A 307 -2.55 0.58 -13.22
N ARG A 308 -2.87 0.51 -11.92
CA ARG A 308 -3.89 -0.39 -11.37
C ARG A 308 -5.28 0.01 -11.85
N VAL A 309 -6.13 -0.96 -12.16
CA VAL A 309 -7.53 -0.72 -12.54
C VAL A 309 -8.44 -1.56 -11.65
N PRO A 310 -9.26 -0.96 -10.76
CA PRO A 310 -10.22 -1.69 -9.95
C PRO A 310 -11.36 -2.28 -10.79
N GLN A 311 -11.98 -3.35 -10.29
CA GLN A 311 -13.17 -3.90 -10.93
C GLN A 311 -14.35 -2.92 -10.77
N SER A 312 -15.03 -2.62 -11.86
CA SER A 312 -16.29 -1.89 -11.89
C SER A 312 -17.21 -2.46 -12.96
N GLY A 313 -18.52 -2.28 -12.81
CA GLY A 313 -19.48 -2.73 -13.82
C GLY A 313 -20.88 -2.87 -13.24
N TRP A 314 -21.65 -3.77 -13.83
CA TRP A 314 -23.00 -4.10 -13.39
C TRP A 314 -23.04 -5.54 -12.88
N LEU A 315 -23.80 -5.79 -11.81
CA LEU A 315 -24.10 -7.14 -11.32
C LEU A 315 -25.60 -7.38 -11.30
N HIS A 316 -25.99 -8.64 -11.46
CA HIS A 316 -27.37 -9.11 -11.39
C HIS A 316 -27.50 -10.19 -10.31
N GLU A 317 -28.46 -10.01 -9.41
CA GLU A 317 -28.88 -11.03 -8.44
C GLU A 317 -30.30 -11.50 -8.76
N GLY A 318 -30.51 -12.82 -8.76
CA GLY A 318 -31.80 -13.41 -9.11
C GLY A 318 -32.86 -13.13 -8.04
N GLY A 319 -33.96 -12.49 -8.42
CA GLY A 319 -35.15 -12.31 -7.56
C GLY A 319 -36.24 -13.37 -7.80
N LEU A 320 -37.22 -13.46 -6.89
CA LEU A 320 -38.37 -14.39 -6.98
C LEU A 320 -39.27 -14.15 -8.21
N THR A 321 -39.16 -13.01 -8.89
CA THR A 321 -40.05 -12.57 -9.98
C THR A 321 -39.32 -12.01 -11.21
N ASP A 322 -38.00 -12.17 -11.33
CA ASP A 322 -37.20 -11.39 -12.30
C ASP A 322 -37.03 -12.07 -13.69
N PRO A 323 -37.27 -11.39 -14.84
CA PRO A 323 -37.23 -11.98 -16.19
C PRO A 323 -35.82 -12.19 -16.80
N GLY A 324 -34.74 -11.97 -16.05
CA GLY A 324 -33.36 -11.98 -16.54
C GLY A 324 -32.80 -10.57 -16.80
N PRO A 325 -31.49 -10.44 -17.06
CA PRO A 325 -30.81 -9.14 -17.06
C PRO A 325 -31.22 -8.25 -18.23
N ASP A 326 -31.48 -6.97 -17.95
CA ASP A 326 -31.72 -5.95 -18.99
C ASP A 326 -30.42 -5.69 -19.79
N PRO A 327 -30.38 -5.98 -21.11
CA PRO A 327 -29.20 -5.76 -21.95
C PRO A 327 -28.93 -4.27 -22.23
N SER A 328 -29.79 -3.34 -21.76
CA SER A 328 -29.62 -1.90 -21.95
C SER A 328 -28.50 -1.29 -21.09
N HIS A 329 -28.05 -2.02 -20.06
CA HIS A 329 -26.95 -1.63 -19.18
C HIS A 329 -25.61 -2.26 -19.63
N GLY A 330 -24.49 -1.80 -19.05
CA GLY A 330 -23.15 -2.30 -19.37
C GLY A 330 -22.97 -3.80 -19.13
N GLY A 331 -21.83 -4.34 -19.56
CA GLY A 331 -21.52 -5.77 -19.41
C GLY A 331 -21.60 -6.23 -17.95
N LEU A 332 -22.30 -7.34 -17.72
CA LEU A 332 -22.42 -7.95 -16.39
C LEU A 332 -21.09 -8.51 -15.93
N ARG A 333 -20.76 -8.23 -14.66
CA ARG A 333 -19.57 -8.69 -13.96
C ARG A 333 -20.00 -9.18 -12.58
N ASN A 334 -20.61 -10.37 -12.54
CA ASN A 334 -21.17 -10.98 -11.34
C ASN A 334 -20.13 -11.67 -10.45
N LEU A 335 -18.93 -11.92 -10.98
CA LEU A 335 -17.89 -12.68 -10.32
C LEU A 335 -16.70 -11.79 -9.97
N PHE A 336 -15.99 -12.18 -8.92
CA PHE A 336 -14.77 -11.53 -8.46
C PHE A 336 -13.72 -12.58 -8.11
N LYS A 337 -12.49 -12.38 -8.62
CA LYS A 337 -11.35 -13.24 -8.31
C LYS A 337 -10.69 -12.80 -7.01
N ARG A 338 -10.77 -13.65 -5.98
CA ARG A 338 -10.03 -13.49 -4.71
C ARG A 338 -8.76 -14.32 -4.75
N THR A 339 -7.64 -13.75 -4.36
CA THR A 339 -6.42 -14.53 -4.13
C THR A 339 -6.68 -15.54 -3.01
N HIS A 340 -6.51 -16.82 -3.30
CA HIS A 340 -6.48 -17.86 -2.27
C HIS A 340 -5.07 -17.93 -1.67
N ARG A 341 -4.90 -18.27 -0.39
CA ARG A 341 -3.56 -18.34 0.23
C ARG A 341 -2.59 -19.30 -0.50
N TRP A 342 -3.10 -20.41 -1.05
CA TRP A 342 -2.33 -21.32 -1.92
C TRP A 342 -1.90 -20.73 -3.26
N THR A 343 -2.57 -19.66 -3.70
CA THR A 343 -2.18 -18.90 -4.87
C THR A 343 -0.98 -18.06 -4.43
N ARG A 344 0.21 -18.67 -4.46
CA ARG A 344 1.48 -18.02 -4.14
C ARG A 344 1.68 -16.88 -5.13
N VAL A 345 1.39 -15.66 -4.70
CA VAL A 345 1.62 -14.46 -5.49
C VAL A 345 2.65 -13.62 -4.77
N LEU A 346 3.88 -13.60 -5.29
CA LEU A 346 4.90 -12.69 -4.82
C LEU A 346 4.48 -11.25 -5.13
N ARG A 347 4.91 -10.28 -4.33
CA ARG A 347 4.48 -8.88 -4.48
C ARG A 347 4.82 -8.26 -5.85
N HIS A 348 5.75 -8.87 -6.60
CA HIS A 348 6.14 -8.46 -7.95
C HIS A 348 5.40 -9.22 -9.08
N GLU A 349 4.51 -10.15 -8.75
CA GLU A 349 3.70 -10.93 -9.70
C GLU A 349 2.29 -10.34 -9.88
N ASP A 350 1.68 -10.65 -11.03
CA ASP A 350 0.29 -10.30 -11.33
C ASP A 350 -0.66 -11.35 -10.72
N GLU A 351 -1.35 -10.99 -9.64
CA GLU A 351 -2.26 -11.89 -8.92
C GLU A 351 -3.41 -12.43 -9.77
N LEU A 352 -3.86 -11.67 -10.78
CA LEU A 352 -4.96 -12.09 -11.64
C LEU A 352 -4.54 -13.18 -12.62
N ALA A 353 -3.24 -13.30 -12.89
CA ALA A 353 -2.68 -14.36 -13.74
C ALA A 353 -2.57 -15.70 -13.00
N VAL A 354 -2.52 -15.69 -11.66
CA VAL A 354 -2.28 -16.88 -10.83
C VAL A 354 -3.58 -17.42 -10.19
N THR A 355 -4.57 -16.56 -9.95
CA THR A 355 -5.80 -16.90 -9.20
C THR A 355 -6.81 -17.74 -9.99
N SER A 356 -7.33 -18.82 -9.39
CA SER A 356 -8.31 -19.74 -10.01
C SER A 356 -9.73 -19.70 -9.43
N ARG A 357 -9.95 -19.12 -8.24
CA ARG A 357 -11.28 -19.08 -7.58
C ARG A 357 -12.04 -17.80 -7.91
N GLU A 358 -13.32 -17.94 -8.24
CA GLU A 358 -14.27 -16.86 -8.49
C GLU A 358 -15.44 -16.96 -7.53
N ASP A 359 -15.69 -15.88 -6.78
CA ASP A 359 -16.84 -15.77 -5.88
C ASP A 359 -17.84 -14.75 -6.44
N LYS A 360 -19.11 -14.87 -6.07
CA LYS A 360 -20.11 -13.86 -6.42
C LYS A 360 -19.75 -12.52 -5.79
N VAL A 361 -19.88 -11.43 -6.55
CA VAL A 361 -19.62 -10.07 -6.04
C VAL A 361 -20.46 -9.77 -4.79
N ALA A 362 -21.73 -10.19 -4.75
CA ALA A 362 -22.56 -10.00 -3.55
C ALA A 362 -21.98 -10.67 -2.30
N HIS A 363 -21.44 -11.90 -2.43
CA HIS A 363 -20.80 -12.62 -1.32
C HIS A 363 -19.51 -11.91 -0.90
N VAL A 364 -18.70 -11.49 -1.88
CA VAL A 364 -17.45 -10.75 -1.64
C VAL A 364 -17.71 -9.45 -0.86
N LEU A 365 -18.82 -8.78 -1.14
CA LEU A 365 -19.14 -7.51 -0.49
C LEU A 365 -19.70 -7.70 0.92
N PHE A 366 -20.58 -8.68 1.15
CA PHE A 366 -21.42 -8.70 2.35
C PHE A 366 -21.44 -10.00 3.16
N SER A 367 -20.96 -11.13 2.65
CA SER A 367 -21.16 -12.40 3.37
C SER A 367 -20.24 -12.52 4.58
N THR A 368 -20.83 -12.85 5.74
CA THR A 368 -20.13 -13.18 6.99
C THR A 368 -20.20 -14.68 7.31
N GLN A 369 -20.75 -15.49 6.39
CA GLN A 369 -20.92 -16.92 6.60
C GLN A 369 -19.55 -17.62 6.66
N PRO A 370 -19.34 -18.57 7.58
CA PRO A 370 -18.05 -19.27 7.74
C PRO A 370 -17.47 -19.82 6.43
N ASP A 371 -18.31 -20.39 5.56
CA ASP A 371 -17.88 -21.03 4.31
C ASP A 371 -17.49 -20.03 3.21
N ASP A 372 -18.09 -18.84 3.21
CA ASP A 372 -17.73 -17.76 2.27
C ASP A 372 -16.44 -17.04 2.70
N LEU A 373 -16.15 -17.03 4.00
CA LEU A 373 -14.97 -16.39 4.57
C LEU A 373 -13.74 -17.32 4.59
N GLY A 374 -13.95 -18.62 4.76
CA GLY A 374 -12.85 -19.57 4.96
C GLY A 374 -12.11 -19.27 6.27
N LEU A 375 -10.78 -19.25 6.19
CA LEU A 375 -9.90 -18.80 7.27
C LEU A 375 -9.51 -17.32 7.19
N TYR A 376 -9.36 -16.76 5.97
CA TYR A 376 -8.63 -15.50 5.77
C TYR A 376 -9.42 -14.40 5.05
N HIS A 377 -10.63 -14.67 4.55
CA HIS A 377 -11.39 -13.64 3.84
C HIS A 377 -12.28 -12.83 4.80
N LYS A 378 -12.64 -11.62 4.36
CA LYS A 378 -13.62 -10.74 5.00
C LYS A 378 -14.51 -10.04 3.97
N PRO A 379 -15.66 -9.48 4.38
CA PRO A 379 -16.52 -8.69 3.50
C PRO A 379 -15.82 -7.40 3.06
N MET A 380 -15.97 -7.04 1.78
CA MET A 380 -15.25 -5.90 1.17
C MET A 380 -16.14 -4.67 0.90
N ALA A 381 -17.39 -4.63 1.39
CA ALA A 381 -18.33 -3.55 1.05
C ALA A 381 -17.85 -2.14 1.45
N ARG A 382 -17.01 -1.98 2.47
CA ARG A 382 -16.39 -0.68 2.81
C ARG A 382 -15.47 -0.15 1.70
N ASN A 383 -14.94 -1.03 0.84
CA ASN A 383 -14.09 -0.69 -0.30
C ASN A 383 -14.88 -0.63 -1.63
N ALA A 384 -16.20 -0.41 -1.60
CA ALA A 384 -17.04 -0.38 -2.79
C ALA A 384 -18.11 0.72 -2.74
N GLN A 385 -18.58 1.12 -3.91
CA GLN A 385 -19.79 1.93 -4.08
C GLN A 385 -20.81 1.14 -4.89
N LEU A 386 -22.09 1.23 -4.49
CA LEU A 386 -23.20 0.54 -5.14
C LEU A 386 -24.36 1.49 -5.43
N TRP A 387 -25.04 1.27 -6.55
CA TRP A 387 -26.25 1.99 -6.95
C TRP A 387 -27.26 1.08 -7.66
N SER A 388 -28.52 1.47 -7.64
CA SER A 388 -29.60 0.75 -8.34
C SER A 388 -29.53 0.95 -9.86
N LYS A 389 -30.30 0.16 -10.61
CA LYS A 389 -30.54 0.38 -12.06
C LYS A 389 -30.98 1.80 -12.43
N ASP A 390 -31.64 2.50 -11.50
CA ASP A 390 -32.13 3.87 -11.67
C ASP A 390 -31.13 4.94 -11.18
N PHE A 391 -29.86 4.54 -11.00
CA PHE A 391 -28.76 5.43 -10.60
C PHE A 391 -29.00 6.13 -9.25
N GLN A 392 -29.69 5.44 -8.33
CA GLN A 392 -29.83 5.87 -6.94
C GLN A 392 -28.76 5.20 -6.09
N ARG A 393 -28.07 5.96 -5.24
CA ARG A 393 -27.03 5.44 -4.36
C ARG A 393 -27.62 4.44 -3.38
N LEU A 394 -27.01 3.25 -3.31
CA LEU A 394 -27.30 2.24 -2.29
C LEU A 394 -26.23 2.22 -1.20
N LEU A 395 -24.96 2.36 -1.58
CA LEU A 395 -23.84 2.37 -0.65
C LEU A 395 -22.70 3.28 -1.13
N ASP A 396 -22.16 4.09 -0.22
CA ASP A 396 -20.82 4.69 -0.34
C ASP A 396 -19.93 4.06 0.74
N GLY A 397 -19.26 2.95 0.43
CA GLY A 397 -18.68 2.04 1.42
C GLY A 397 -17.72 2.71 2.39
N ARG A 398 -16.89 3.63 1.91
CA ARG A 398 -15.92 4.35 2.74
C ARG A 398 -16.60 5.09 3.89
N ARG A 399 -17.71 5.78 3.57
CA ARG A 399 -18.50 6.62 4.50
C ARG A 399 -19.72 5.87 5.06
N GLY A 400 -19.89 4.61 4.68
CA GLY A 400 -21.03 3.80 5.03
C GLY A 400 -21.01 3.45 6.52
N THR A 401 -22.13 3.66 7.18
CA THR A 401 -22.37 3.13 8.51
C THR A 401 -22.74 1.66 8.42
N ARG A 402 -22.70 0.96 9.56
CA ARG A 402 -23.23 -0.42 9.65
C ARG A 402 -24.67 -0.55 9.17
N ASN A 403 -25.52 0.46 9.41
CA ASN A 403 -26.90 0.46 8.89
C ASN A 403 -26.95 0.57 7.37
N ASP A 404 -26.06 1.36 6.75
CA ASP A 404 -25.97 1.45 5.29
C ASP A 404 -25.54 0.09 4.69
N LEU A 405 -24.60 -0.60 5.33
CA LEU A 405 -24.16 -1.93 4.91
C LEU A 405 -25.31 -2.95 4.96
N ILE A 406 -26.06 -3.00 6.07
CA ILE A 406 -27.23 -3.88 6.23
C ILE A 406 -28.30 -3.56 5.17
N HIS A 407 -28.58 -2.28 4.94
CA HIS A 407 -29.57 -1.86 3.95
C HIS A 407 -29.16 -2.25 2.51
N ALA A 408 -27.89 -2.04 2.15
CA ALA A 408 -27.37 -2.42 0.85
C ALA A 408 -27.37 -3.94 0.65
N ALA A 409 -26.99 -4.72 1.67
CA ALA A 409 -27.06 -6.18 1.63
C ALA A 409 -28.49 -6.67 1.41
N ALA A 410 -29.47 -6.11 2.13
CA ALA A 410 -30.88 -6.44 1.97
C ALA A 410 -31.42 -6.10 0.57
N ALA A 411 -30.97 -4.97 -0.01
CA ALA A 411 -31.34 -4.58 -1.36
C ALA A 411 -30.81 -5.58 -2.41
N LEU A 412 -29.57 -6.02 -2.29
CA LEU A 412 -29.00 -7.04 -3.20
C LEU A 412 -29.71 -8.40 -3.04
N ALA A 413 -30.00 -8.81 -1.81
CA ALA A 413 -30.70 -10.06 -1.53
C ALA A 413 -32.14 -10.10 -2.09
N ALA A 414 -32.79 -8.94 -2.25
CA ALA A 414 -34.10 -8.82 -2.89
C ALA A 414 -34.06 -9.09 -4.41
N GLY A 415 -32.87 -9.08 -5.02
CA GLY A 415 -32.64 -9.31 -6.44
C GLY A 415 -32.79 -8.05 -7.29
N GLY A 416 -32.26 -8.11 -8.52
CA GLY A 416 -32.30 -7.04 -9.50
C GLY A 416 -30.93 -6.72 -10.10
N LEU A 417 -30.85 -5.55 -10.74
CA LEU A 417 -29.66 -5.06 -11.43
C LEU A 417 -29.04 -3.89 -10.65
N PHE A 418 -27.73 -3.99 -10.39
CA PHE A 418 -26.99 -3.03 -9.57
C PHE A 418 -25.70 -2.63 -10.26
N GLY A 419 -25.39 -1.34 -10.27
CA GLY A 419 -24.08 -0.87 -10.69
C GLY A 419 -23.14 -0.80 -9.48
N TYR A 420 -21.86 -1.07 -9.72
CA TYR A 420 -20.85 -1.01 -8.67
C TYR A 420 -19.49 -0.58 -9.20
N ARG A 421 -18.66 -0.07 -8.27
CA ARG A 421 -17.21 -0.02 -8.42
C ARG A 421 -16.55 -0.44 -7.11
N PHE A 422 -15.49 -1.24 -7.20
CA PHE A 422 -14.52 -1.29 -6.10
C PHE A 422 -13.74 0.02 -6.11
N GLN A 423 -13.69 0.65 -4.95
CA GLN A 423 -13.02 1.92 -4.74
C GLN A 423 -12.18 1.82 -3.46
N TYR A 424 -10.92 1.44 -3.65
CA TYR A 424 -9.91 1.58 -2.61
C TYR A 424 -9.68 3.08 -2.37
N PRO A 425 -9.55 3.52 -1.10
CA PRO A 425 -9.41 4.93 -0.80
C PRO A 425 -8.20 5.57 -1.51
N PRO A 426 -8.36 6.78 -2.10
CA PRO A 426 -7.25 7.54 -2.68
C PRO A 426 -6.25 7.96 -1.60
N MET A 427 -5.03 8.29 -2.01
CA MET A 427 -4.01 8.82 -1.11
C MET A 427 -4.49 10.06 -0.36
N LEU A 428 -4.12 10.13 0.91
CA LEU A 428 -4.43 11.26 1.77
C LEU A 428 -3.17 12.05 2.11
N VAL A 429 -3.33 13.37 2.13
CA VAL A 429 -2.42 14.30 2.79
C VAL A 429 -3.26 15.10 3.76
N GLY A 430 -2.93 15.06 5.05
CA GLY A 430 -3.81 15.67 6.04
C GLY A 430 -5.20 15.00 6.03
N ARG A 431 -6.24 15.83 5.93
CA ARG A 431 -7.63 15.39 5.74
C ARG A 431 -8.08 15.40 4.28
N TYR A 432 -7.17 15.55 3.32
CA TYR A 432 -7.56 15.73 1.93
C TYR A 432 -7.15 14.57 1.05
N GLU A 433 -8.10 14.11 0.23
CA GLU A 433 -7.84 13.16 -0.84
C GLU A 433 -7.27 13.85 -2.07
N ILE A 434 -6.17 13.30 -2.58
CA ILE A 434 -5.44 13.89 -3.70
C ILE A 434 -5.69 13.07 -4.97
N TYR A 435 -6.18 13.74 -6.01
CA TYR A 435 -6.34 13.18 -7.35
C TYR A 435 -5.47 13.94 -8.34
N TRP A 436 -4.73 13.21 -9.15
CA TRP A 436 -4.04 13.72 -10.31
C TRP A 436 -4.93 13.63 -11.54
N HIS A 437 -5.31 14.79 -12.08
CA HIS A 437 -5.97 14.92 -13.37
C HIS A 437 -4.92 14.94 -14.48
N ARG A 438 -4.51 13.77 -14.96
CA ARG A 438 -3.43 13.61 -15.95
C ARG A 438 -4.00 13.48 -17.36
N PRO A 439 -3.78 14.47 -18.26
CA PRO A 439 -4.10 14.33 -19.67
C PRO A 439 -3.30 13.19 -20.31
N MET A 440 -4.00 12.36 -21.06
CA MET A 440 -3.46 11.34 -21.93
C MET A 440 -3.72 11.77 -23.37
N VAL A 441 -2.64 11.83 -24.17
CA VAL A 441 -2.69 12.25 -25.56
C VAL A 441 -2.33 11.08 -26.45
N ALA A 442 -3.31 10.60 -27.21
CA ALA A 442 -3.16 9.45 -28.09
C ALA A 442 -3.83 9.70 -29.44
N TYR A 443 -3.37 9.04 -30.49
CA TYR A 443 -3.87 9.24 -31.85
C TYR A 443 -3.61 8.01 -32.72
N LEU A 444 -4.28 7.95 -33.87
CA LEU A 444 -3.96 7.02 -34.94
C LEU A 444 -2.87 7.67 -35.83
N ASP A 445 -1.64 7.13 -35.80
CA ASP A 445 -0.53 7.68 -36.58
C ASP A 445 -0.84 7.58 -38.08
N ALA A 446 -0.77 8.70 -38.79
CA ALA A 446 -1.15 8.79 -40.20
C ALA A 446 -0.24 7.98 -41.14
N ARG A 447 0.99 7.67 -40.72
CA ARG A 447 2.00 6.95 -41.50
C ARG A 447 1.90 5.44 -41.28
N THR A 448 1.61 5.02 -40.06
CA THR A 448 1.57 3.59 -39.70
C THR A 448 0.15 3.02 -39.64
N GLY A 449 -0.87 3.87 -39.47
CA GLY A 449 -2.24 3.45 -39.20
C GLY A 449 -2.42 2.76 -37.85
N GLN A 450 -1.47 2.92 -36.92
CA GLN A 450 -1.49 2.30 -35.60
C GLN A 450 -1.73 3.32 -34.48
N ALA A 451 -2.32 2.85 -33.38
CA ALA A 451 -2.45 3.61 -32.15
C ALA A 451 -1.08 4.05 -31.64
N SER A 452 -0.94 5.33 -31.31
CA SER A 452 0.28 5.94 -30.81
C SER A 452 -0.02 6.84 -29.62
N LEU A 453 0.83 6.76 -28.58
CA LEU A 453 0.80 7.64 -27.42
C LEU A 453 1.86 8.74 -27.60
N LEU A 454 1.52 9.98 -27.27
CA LEU A 454 2.52 11.04 -27.09
C LEU A 454 3.06 10.97 -25.66
N THR A 455 4.25 10.40 -25.48
CA THR A 455 4.81 10.04 -24.17
C THR A 455 5.19 11.23 -23.29
N ASP A 456 5.37 12.41 -23.87
CA ASP A 456 5.64 13.67 -23.18
C ASP A 456 4.46 14.64 -23.24
N ALA A 457 3.26 14.06 -23.13
CA ALA A 457 2.02 14.81 -23.00
C ALA A 457 2.03 15.78 -21.80
N PRO A 458 1.22 16.85 -21.85
CA PRO A 458 1.05 17.78 -20.75
C PRO A 458 0.59 17.06 -19.49
N LEU A 459 1.14 17.45 -18.34
CA LEU A 459 1.00 16.66 -17.11
C LEU A 459 -0.29 16.92 -16.34
N GLY A 460 -1.06 17.95 -16.66
CA GLY A 460 -2.24 18.33 -15.90
C GLY A 460 -1.93 18.98 -14.57
N TYR A 461 -2.79 18.72 -13.60
CA TYR A 461 -2.70 19.25 -12.24
C TYR A 461 -3.37 18.28 -11.26
N LEU A 462 -3.16 18.49 -9.97
CA LEU A 462 -3.79 17.71 -8.92
C LEU A 462 -4.79 18.57 -8.16
N THR A 463 -5.84 17.92 -7.66
CA THR A 463 -6.83 18.49 -6.76
C THR A 463 -6.78 17.78 -5.42
N ALA A 464 -6.88 18.55 -4.34
CA ALA A 464 -7.13 18.05 -3.00
C ALA A 464 -8.56 18.39 -2.58
N TYR A 465 -9.35 17.39 -2.19
CA TYR A 465 -10.70 17.56 -1.66
C TYR A 465 -10.76 17.11 -0.20
N ASP A 466 -11.61 17.74 0.63
CA ASP A 466 -11.89 17.24 1.97
C ASP A 466 -12.37 15.77 1.87
N ALA A 467 -11.67 14.88 2.55
CA ALA A 467 -11.93 13.44 2.56
C ALA A 467 -13.34 13.08 3.03
N GLU A 468 -13.90 13.82 3.98
CA GLU A 468 -15.23 13.57 4.53
C GLU A 468 -16.32 14.04 3.58
N LYS A 469 -16.10 15.19 2.93
CA LYS A 469 -17.06 15.77 2.00
C LYS A 469 -16.37 16.31 0.74
N PRO A 470 -16.04 15.43 -0.22
CA PRO A 470 -15.40 15.85 -1.45
C PRO A 470 -16.32 16.77 -2.24
N ASP A 471 -15.80 17.94 -2.60
CA ASP A 471 -16.48 18.90 -3.46
C ASP A 471 -15.57 19.26 -4.64
N PRO A 472 -15.87 18.76 -5.85
CA PRO A 472 -15.12 19.12 -7.05
C PRO A 472 -15.08 20.64 -7.34
N ALA A 473 -16.01 21.43 -6.81
CA ALA A 473 -16.02 22.88 -7.01
C ALA A 473 -15.00 23.61 -6.12
N GLU A 474 -14.67 23.05 -4.95
CA GLU A 474 -13.85 23.69 -3.91
C GLU A 474 -12.55 22.88 -3.69
N ALA A 475 -11.70 22.85 -4.72
CA ALA A 475 -10.45 22.08 -4.71
C ALA A 475 -9.23 22.94 -4.40
N ILE A 476 -8.32 22.44 -3.57
CA ILE A 476 -6.95 23.00 -3.50
C ILE A 476 -6.15 22.42 -4.67
N GLU A 477 -5.48 23.29 -5.43
CA GLU A 477 -4.76 22.91 -6.64
C GLU A 477 -3.24 22.76 -6.39
N LEU A 478 -2.67 21.69 -6.94
CA LEU A 478 -1.22 21.41 -6.97
C LEU A 478 -0.79 21.01 -8.40
N TRP A 479 0.51 21.02 -8.69
CA TRP A 479 1.06 20.70 -10.00
C TRP A 479 2.19 19.68 -9.92
N PRO A 480 2.23 18.69 -10.81
CA PRO A 480 3.25 17.64 -10.78
C PRO A 480 4.67 18.18 -11.08
N ARG A 481 5.68 17.51 -10.53
CA ARG A 481 7.12 17.74 -10.69
C ARG A 481 7.83 16.41 -10.91
N LEU A 482 8.15 16.08 -12.17
CA LEU A 482 8.98 14.91 -12.45
C LEU A 482 10.41 15.19 -11.94
N LEU A 483 10.89 14.41 -10.96
CA LEU A 483 12.14 14.71 -10.24
C LEU A 483 13.42 14.63 -11.09
N ARG A 484 13.47 13.70 -12.05
CA ARG A 484 14.56 13.52 -13.04
C ARG A 484 15.99 13.47 -12.46
N ARG A 485 16.22 12.65 -11.43
CA ARG A 485 17.53 12.44 -10.78
C ARG A 485 18.33 11.36 -11.50
N GLU A 486 19.48 11.71 -12.08
CA GLU A 486 20.27 10.83 -12.97
C GLU A 486 20.61 9.42 -12.41
N PRO A 487 20.99 9.22 -11.13
CA PRO A 487 21.20 7.86 -10.61
C PRO A 487 19.91 7.03 -10.59
N HIS A 488 18.76 7.66 -10.27
CA HIS A 488 17.45 7.01 -10.23
C HIS A 488 16.88 6.75 -11.64
N ILE A 489 17.07 7.69 -12.58
CA ILE A 489 16.75 7.47 -14.01
C ILE A 489 17.54 6.28 -14.53
N ALA A 490 18.86 6.26 -14.27
CA ALA A 490 19.72 5.14 -14.68
C ALA A 490 19.25 3.82 -14.07
N ALA A 491 18.89 3.79 -12.79
CA ALA A 491 18.31 2.61 -12.15
C ALA A 491 17.04 2.14 -12.88
N ALA A 492 16.14 3.06 -13.24
CA ALA A 492 14.88 2.73 -13.90
C ALA A 492 15.02 2.23 -15.33
N GLU A 493 16.01 2.73 -16.08
CA GLU A 493 16.16 2.46 -17.52
C GLU A 493 17.18 1.37 -17.87
N LEU A 494 18.21 1.15 -17.04
CA LEU A 494 19.37 0.34 -17.46
C LEU A 494 19.14 -1.18 -17.32
N PHE A 495 18.28 -1.62 -16.41
CA PHE A 495 18.13 -3.04 -16.07
C PHE A 495 16.82 -3.62 -16.62
N THR A 496 16.79 -3.86 -17.94
CA THR A 496 15.64 -4.39 -18.68
C THR A 496 15.75 -5.88 -18.98
N GLN A 497 14.62 -6.56 -19.18
CA GLN A 497 14.46 -8.02 -19.38
C GLN A 497 15.38 -8.69 -20.42
N GLN A 498 15.96 -7.96 -21.38
CA GLN A 498 16.71 -8.56 -22.48
C GLN A 498 18.17 -8.95 -22.16
N LYS A 499 18.78 -8.50 -21.05
CA LYS A 499 20.22 -8.69 -20.79
C LYS A 499 20.60 -9.43 -19.51
N THR A 500 19.68 -9.65 -18.60
CA THR A 500 19.96 -10.30 -17.31
C THR A 500 18.92 -11.38 -17.02
N GLN A 501 19.29 -12.38 -16.22
CA GLN A 501 18.35 -13.42 -15.77
C GLN A 501 17.35 -12.88 -14.73
N THR A 502 17.72 -11.83 -13.97
CA THR A 502 16.88 -11.19 -12.93
C THR A 502 16.91 -9.64 -12.97
N PRO A 503 16.52 -8.98 -14.08
CA PRO A 503 16.64 -7.52 -14.26
C PRO A 503 15.89 -6.68 -13.23
N TYR A 504 14.80 -7.22 -12.72
CA TYR A 504 14.05 -6.64 -11.62
C TYR A 504 14.93 -6.43 -10.38
N GLN A 505 15.83 -7.36 -10.08
CA GLN A 505 16.58 -7.40 -8.84
C GLN A 505 17.69 -6.35 -8.77
N ASP A 506 18.51 -6.22 -9.82
CA ASP A 506 19.58 -5.21 -9.85
C ASP A 506 19.01 -3.80 -9.70
N ARG A 507 17.86 -3.54 -10.37
CA ARG A 507 17.12 -2.29 -10.26
C ARG A 507 16.66 -1.98 -8.84
N VAL A 508 16.05 -2.96 -8.17
CA VAL A 508 15.63 -2.81 -6.77
C VAL A 508 16.83 -2.59 -5.87
N ASN A 509 17.92 -3.34 -6.07
CA ASN A 509 19.16 -3.19 -5.31
C ASN A 509 19.75 -1.77 -5.44
N VAL A 510 19.82 -1.22 -6.66
CA VAL A 510 20.26 0.17 -6.87
C VAL A 510 19.35 1.15 -6.14
N ARG A 511 18.03 0.99 -6.25
CA ARG A 511 17.06 1.83 -5.53
C ARG A 511 17.28 1.78 -4.02
N LYS A 512 17.47 0.59 -3.44
CA LYS A 512 17.74 0.40 -2.02
C LYS A 512 18.94 1.20 -1.55
N LEU A 513 20.05 1.17 -2.30
CA LEU A 513 21.25 1.94 -1.94
C LEU A 513 21.01 3.44 -2.02
N LEU A 514 20.37 3.93 -3.09
CA LEU A 514 20.10 5.36 -3.27
C LEU A 514 19.14 5.91 -2.21
N ASP A 515 17.98 5.25 -2.02
CA ASP A 515 16.96 5.70 -1.07
C ASP A 515 17.48 5.60 0.38
N SER A 516 18.18 4.51 0.73
CA SER A 516 18.72 4.34 2.10
C SER A 516 19.85 5.32 2.39
N GLY A 517 20.70 5.64 1.39
CA GLY A 517 21.72 6.67 1.53
C GLY A 517 21.12 8.04 1.85
N LEU A 518 19.99 8.40 1.23
CA LEU A 518 19.27 9.63 1.53
C LEU A 518 18.66 9.61 2.93
N LEU A 519 18.05 8.49 3.34
CA LEU A 519 17.40 8.35 4.65
C LEU A 519 18.39 8.34 5.82
N LEU A 520 19.58 7.78 5.64
CA LEU A 520 20.63 7.76 6.67
C LEU A 520 21.31 9.12 6.85
N GLY A 521 21.30 9.96 5.81
CA GLY A 521 21.89 11.31 5.84
C GLY A 521 23.33 11.29 6.38
N ASP A 522 23.57 12.09 7.43
CA ASP A 522 24.90 12.23 8.05
C ASP A 522 25.43 10.95 8.72
N THR A 523 24.55 9.98 9.02
CA THR A 523 24.99 8.66 9.50
C THR A 523 25.89 7.97 8.47
N GLY A 524 25.63 8.25 7.18
CA GLY A 524 26.32 7.66 6.04
C GLY A 524 26.03 6.16 5.85
N MET A 525 26.19 5.68 4.62
CA MET A 525 25.92 4.29 4.27
C MET A 525 27.21 3.45 4.33
N ARG A 526 27.36 2.65 5.40
CA ARG A 526 28.50 1.73 5.54
C ARG A 526 28.46 0.62 4.47
N ARG A 527 29.63 0.16 4.05
CA ARG A 527 29.76 -0.94 3.07
C ARG A 527 29.07 -2.24 3.53
N SER A 528 29.16 -2.59 4.81
CA SER A 528 28.49 -3.77 5.37
C SER A 528 26.96 -3.65 5.31
N PHE A 529 26.42 -2.49 5.70
CA PHE A 529 24.98 -2.20 5.61
C PHE A 529 24.49 -2.18 4.16
N ALA A 530 25.26 -1.57 3.25
CA ALA A 530 24.98 -1.61 1.82
C ALA A 530 24.91 -3.05 1.30
N ARG A 531 25.79 -3.95 1.75
CA ARG A 531 25.70 -5.38 1.39
C ARG A 531 24.46 -6.06 1.97
N ALA A 532 24.05 -5.71 3.19
CA ALA A 532 22.84 -6.25 3.82
C ALA A 532 21.55 -5.80 3.10
N LEU A 533 21.55 -4.62 2.46
CA LEU A 533 20.45 -4.16 1.61
C LEU A 533 20.34 -4.94 0.29
N LEU A 534 21.45 -5.46 -0.25
CA LEU A 534 21.44 -6.14 -1.54
C LEU A 534 20.79 -7.52 -1.43
N THR A 535 19.87 -7.78 -2.36
CA THR A 535 19.41 -9.13 -2.64
C THR A 535 20.26 -9.71 -3.77
N VAL A 536 21.28 -10.48 -3.39
CA VAL A 536 22.27 -11.12 -4.26
C VAL A 536 22.62 -12.48 -3.68
N ALA A 537 23.40 -13.31 -4.40
CA ALA A 537 23.85 -14.59 -3.84
C ALA A 537 24.68 -14.39 -2.55
N ASN A 538 24.60 -15.34 -1.62
CA ASN A 538 25.24 -15.24 -0.30
C ASN A 538 26.77 -15.07 -0.38
N ASP A 539 27.42 -15.61 -1.40
CA ASP A 539 28.85 -15.48 -1.67
C ASP A 539 29.23 -14.27 -2.53
N GLU A 540 28.26 -13.60 -3.16
CA GLU A 540 28.49 -12.38 -3.94
C GLU A 540 28.70 -11.19 -2.98
N THR A 541 29.87 -10.56 -3.09
CA THR A 541 30.23 -9.35 -2.34
C THR A 541 29.66 -8.08 -2.98
N LEU A 542 29.57 -7.00 -2.19
CA LEU A 542 29.18 -5.68 -2.69
C LEU A 542 30.05 -5.21 -3.88
N ASP A 543 31.37 -5.43 -3.81
CA ASP A 543 32.30 -5.02 -4.87
C ASP A 543 32.15 -5.84 -6.15
N GLN A 544 31.91 -7.15 -6.01
CA GLN A 544 31.63 -8.01 -7.16
C GLN A 544 30.34 -7.57 -7.85
N TRP A 545 29.27 -7.33 -7.09
CA TRP A 545 28.00 -6.84 -7.63
C TRP A 545 28.16 -5.48 -8.33
N LEU A 546 28.78 -4.49 -7.67
CA LEU A 546 29.07 -3.18 -8.26
C LEU A 546 29.97 -3.27 -9.49
N GLY A 547 30.91 -4.21 -9.51
CA GLY A 547 31.78 -4.50 -10.65
C GLY A 547 31.05 -5.11 -11.85
N ALA A 548 29.97 -5.86 -11.59
CA ALA A 548 29.17 -6.52 -12.61
C ALA A 548 28.10 -5.60 -13.25
N LEU A 549 27.67 -4.53 -12.57
CA LEU A 549 26.61 -3.63 -13.06
C LEU A 549 26.81 -3.13 -14.50
N PRO A 550 28.01 -2.72 -14.97
CA PRO A 550 28.21 -2.32 -16.35
C PRO A 550 27.88 -3.40 -17.38
N ALA A 551 28.19 -4.67 -17.07
CA ALA A 551 27.92 -5.78 -17.96
C ALA A 551 26.42 -6.16 -17.96
N ARG A 552 25.75 -5.96 -16.82
CA ARG A 552 24.31 -6.21 -16.63
C ARG A 552 23.42 -5.12 -17.25
N ALA A 553 23.95 -3.89 -17.42
CA ALA A 553 23.21 -2.76 -17.96
C ALA A 553 22.96 -2.85 -19.48
N SER A 554 21.80 -2.34 -19.92
CA SER A 554 21.46 -2.13 -21.34
C SER A 554 22.46 -1.21 -22.05
N ALA A 555 23.02 -0.24 -21.34
CA ALA A 555 24.09 0.66 -21.78
C ALA A 555 25.31 0.61 -20.82
N PRO A 556 26.40 -0.13 -21.16
CA PRO A 556 27.52 -0.35 -20.24
C PRO A 556 28.22 0.92 -19.73
N ASP A 557 28.34 1.96 -20.55
CA ASP A 557 28.93 3.25 -20.12
C ASP A 557 28.11 3.96 -19.04
N ARG A 558 26.78 3.95 -19.18
CA ARG A 558 25.88 4.48 -18.15
C ARG A 558 25.93 3.61 -16.90
N GLY A 559 25.99 2.28 -17.06
CA GLY A 559 26.18 1.34 -15.95
C GLY A 559 27.49 1.57 -15.17
N ARG A 560 28.60 1.89 -15.86
CA ARG A 560 29.87 2.29 -15.21
C ARG A 560 29.73 3.55 -14.37
N ARG A 561 29.06 4.58 -14.89
CA ARG A 561 28.83 5.83 -14.14
C ARG A 561 27.97 5.60 -12.92
N LEU A 562 26.86 4.88 -13.07
CA LEU A 562 25.99 4.52 -11.95
C LEU A 562 26.76 3.75 -10.86
N ALA A 563 27.55 2.74 -11.23
CA ALA A 563 28.37 2.01 -10.26
C ALA A 563 29.40 2.90 -9.54
N ALA A 564 29.97 3.89 -10.22
CA ALA A 564 30.89 4.85 -9.61
C ALA A 564 30.19 5.80 -8.63
N GLU A 565 29.00 6.29 -8.98
CA GLU A 565 28.16 7.12 -8.10
C GLU A 565 27.73 6.36 -6.85
N LEU A 566 27.30 5.10 -7.00
CA LEU A 566 26.97 4.23 -5.86
C LEU A 566 28.18 4.04 -4.94
N ARG A 567 29.38 3.82 -5.50
CA ARG A 567 30.62 3.72 -4.69
C ARG A 567 30.92 5.01 -3.93
N ALA A 568 30.70 6.17 -4.55
CA ALA A 568 30.96 7.45 -3.94
C ALA A 568 30.03 7.76 -2.75
N GLY A 569 28.82 7.17 -2.72
CA GLY A 569 27.89 7.28 -1.61
C GLY A 569 28.17 6.35 -0.42
N LEU A 570 29.18 5.49 -0.50
CA LEU A 570 29.54 4.54 0.57
C LEU A 570 30.63 5.12 1.47
N ILE A 571 30.55 4.81 2.77
CA ILE A 571 31.59 5.11 3.75
C ILE A 571 32.28 3.84 4.25
N GLU A 572 33.57 3.94 4.55
CA GLU A 572 34.35 2.84 5.15
C GLU A 572 33.90 2.53 6.58
N ALA A 573 34.08 1.28 7.00
CA ALA A 573 33.78 0.88 8.35
C ALA A 573 34.75 1.55 9.35
N PRO A 574 34.28 1.94 10.55
CA PRO A 574 35.20 2.35 11.62
C PRO A 574 36.13 1.20 11.98
N ALA A 575 37.30 1.52 12.55
CA ALA A 575 38.33 0.54 12.89
C ALA A 575 37.86 -0.56 13.88
N SER A 576 36.81 -0.29 14.65
CA SER A 576 36.19 -1.25 15.58
C SER A 576 34.67 -1.09 15.61
N LEU A 577 33.97 -2.20 15.80
CA LEU A 577 32.54 -2.20 16.10
C LEU A 577 32.28 -1.69 17.53
N PRO A 578 31.06 -1.18 17.82
CA PRO A 578 30.65 -0.87 19.19
C PRO A 578 30.71 -2.11 20.09
N GLU A 579 30.90 -1.90 21.40
CA GLU A 579 30.78 -2.99 22.38
C GLU A 579 29.32 -3.42 22.52
N SER A 580 29.10 -4.73 22.70
CA SER A 580 27.77 -5.27 22.98
C SER A 580 27.32 -4.94 24.39
N LEU A 581 26.07 -4.56 24.57
CA LEU A 581 25.47 -4.31 25.89
C LEU A 581 24.95 -5.60 26.53
N THR A 582 24.40 -6.52 25.74
CA THR A 582 23.58 -7.63 26.22
C THR A 582 24.16 -9.02 25.98
N TYR A 583 25.03 -9.20 24.96
CA TYR A 583 25.56 -10.52 24.59
C TYR A 583 26.31 -11.23 25.69
N HIS A 584 26.90 -10.50 26.64
CA HIS A 584 27.51 -11.10 27.80
C HIS A 584 26.52 -11.88 28.69
N ARG A 585 25.19 -11.67 28.55
CA ARG A 585 24.09 -12.42 29.17
C ARG A 585 23.41 -13.38 28.19
N SER A 586 23.16 -12.96 26.95
CA SER A 586 22.36 -13.71 25.96
C SER A 586 23.18 -14.71 25.12
N ALA A 587 24.49 -14.50 24.92
CA ALA A 587 25.38 -15.47 24.27
C ALA A 587 25.88 -16.55 25.26
N ARG A 588 24.93 -17.23 25.93
CA ARG A 588 25.22 -18.25 26.95
C ARG A 588 24.32 -19.46 26.76
N ARG A 589 24.85 -20.64 27.13
CA ARG A 589 24.05 -21.87 27.15
C ARG A 589 22.83 -21.78 28.08
N SER A 590 22.94 -21.06 29.20
CA SER A 590 21.81 -20.85 30.10
C SER A 590 20.67 -20.07 29.43
N PHE A 591 20.99 -19.12 28.55
CA PHE A 591 19.99 -18.38 27.78
C PHE A 591 19.28 -19.30 26.80
N GLU A 592 20.01 -20.08 26.00
CA GLU A 592 19.45 -21.08 25.08
C GLU A 592 18.52 -22.08 25.79
N VAL A 593 18.94 -22.63 26.93
CA VAL A 593 18.12 -23.59 27.68
C VAL A 593 16.84 -22.95 28.21
N ASN A 594 16.92 -21.71 28.70
CA ASN A 594 15.73 -21.00 29.17
C ASN A 594 14.82 -20.65 27.99
N PHE A 595 15.38 -20.23 26.85
CA PHE A 595 14.63 -19.93 25.64
C PHE A 595 13.82 -21.14 25.18
N TRP A 596 14.47 -22.30 25.00
CA TRP A 596 13.80 -23.55 24.65
C TRP A 596 12.67 -23.91 25.62
N ARG A 597 12.93 -23.83 26.93
CA ARG A 597 11.95 -24.22 27.96
C ARG A 597 10.77 -23.26 28.03
N THR A 598 11.02 -21.97 27.83
CA THR A 598 9.95 -20.96 27.82
C THR A 598 9.03 -21.20 26.63
N ILE A 599 9.58 -21.39 25.42
CA ILE A 599 8.76 -21.70 24.24
C ILE A 599 7.94 -22.97 24.47
N ALA A 600 8.58 -24.06 24.92
CA ALA A 600 7.89 -25.32 25.16
C ALA A 600 6.75 -25.19 26.20
N SER A 601 6.94 -24.36 27.23
CA SER A 601 5.90 -24.13 28.24
C SER A 601 4.73 -23.30 27.73
N LEU A 602 4.97 -22.39 26.79
CA LEU A 602 3.93 -21.53 26.21
C LEU A 602 3.16 -22.32 25.14
N ALA A 603 3.88 -22.95 24.20
CA ALA A 603 3.33 -23.59 23.02
C ALA A 603 2.72 -24.98 23.26
N GLU A 604 3.40 -25.83 24.02
CA GLU A 604 2.98 -27.22 24.27
C GLU A 604 2.58 -27.44 25.74
N GLY A 605 2.24 -26.35 26.42
CA GLY A 605 1.83 -26.34 27.81
C GLY A 605 0.32 -26.55 27.99
N VAL A 606 -0.32 -25.60 28.68
CA VAL A 606 -1.73 -25.67 29.07
C VAL A 606 -2.63 -24.75 28.27
N TYR A 607 -2.07 -23.96 27.34
CA TYR A 607 -2.78 -22.98 26.53
C TYR A 607 -3.08 -23.58 25.17
N LEU A 608 -4.35 -23.83 24.85
CA LEU A 608 -4.75 -24.52 23.62
C LEU A 608 -5.67 -23.69 22.71
N THR A 609 -6.35 -22.69 23.27
CA THR A 609 -7.35 -21.84 22.59
C THR A 609 -6.92 -20.39 22.66
N THR A 610 -5.87 -20.07 21.91
CA THR A 610 -5.12 -18.81 21.97
C THR A 610 -5.38 -17.88 20.80
N ASN A 611 -6.31 -18.18 19.90
CA ASN A 611 -6.75 -17.22 18.89
C ASN A 611 -7.77 -16.23 19.50
N ASN A 612 -7.84 -14.99 19.00
CA ASN A 612 -8.80 -14.00 19.49
C ASN A 612 -10.26 -14.39 19.25
N ALA A 613 -10.56 -15.13 18.18
CA ALA A 613 -11.92 -15.59 17.88
C ALA A 613 -12.36 -16.82 18.70
N ASP A 614 -11.47 -17.43 19.50
CA ASP A 614 -11.78 -18.66 20.22
C ASP A 614 -12.80 -18.49 21.36
N CYS A 615 -13.59 -19.51 21.68
CA CYS A 615 -13.75 -20.76 20.91
C CYS A 615 -14.73 -20.55 19.76
N VAL A 616 -14.38 -20.95 18.54
CA VAL A 616 -15.30 -20.91 17.40
C VAL A 616 -16.46 -21.89 17.59
N LEU A 617 -17.69 -21.45 17.31
CA LEU A 617 -18.94 -22.14 17.63
C LEU A 617 -19.44 -23.11 16.57
N ASP A 618 -18.75 -23.26 15.44
CA ASP A 618 -19.13 -24.24 14.42
C ASP A 618 -18.97 -25.69 14.91
N GLN A 619 -19.76 -26.60 14.33
CA GLN A 619 -19.86 -27.97 14.79
C GLN A 619 -18.53 -28.73 14.71
N ALA A 620 -17.77 -28.54 13.62
CA ALA A 620 -16.51 -29.23 13.40
C ALA A 620 -15.50 -28.84 14.49
N THR A 621 -15.35 -27.54 14.73
CA THR A 621 -14.46 -27.01 15.76
C THR A 621 -14.85 -27.50 17.16
N GLN A 622 -16.13 -27.38 17.52
CA GLN A 622 -16.60 -27.79 18.84
C GLN A 622 -16.37 -29.28 19.15
N ALA A 623 -16.33 -30.15 18.13
CA ALA A 623 -16.08 -31.58 18.30
C ALA A 623 -14.61 -31.91 18.63
N HIS A 624 -13.67 -31.04 18.27
CA HIS A 624 -12.22 -31.25 18.48
C HIS A 624 -11.66 -30.52 19.70
N LEU A 625 -12.40 -29.58 20.30
CA LEU A 625 -11.93 -28.84 21.46
C LEU A 625 -11.72 -29.76 22.67
N VAL A 626 -10.53 -29.66 23.28
CA VAL A 626 -10.22 -30.32 24.56
C VAL A 626 -11.03 -29.71 25.71
N HIS A 627 -11.31 -28.40 25.62
CA HIS A 627 -12.18 -27.68 26.53
C HIS A 627 -12.80 -26.46 25.86
N HIS A 628 -13.95 -26.00 26.36
CA HIS A 628 -14.74 -24.91 25.79
C HIS A 628 -14.52 -23.57 26.52
N ARG A 629 -13.26 -23.23 26.77
CA ARG A 629 -12.85 -21.91 27.30
C ARG A 629 -11.74 -21.35 26.41
N ARG A 630 -11.65 -20.01 26.33
CA ARG A 630 -10.55 -19.29 25.66
C ARG A 630 -9.38 -19.12 26.63
N ASP A 631 -8.21 -19.66 26.28
CA ASP A 631 -7.02 -19.63 27.12
C ASP A 631 -6.17 -18.37 26.94
N LEU A 632 -6.38 -17.60 25.86
CA LEU A 632 -5.63 -16.37 25.57
C LEU A 632 -5.60 -15.38 26.75
N ASN A 633 -6.72 -15.25 27.47
CA ASN A 633 -6.80 -14.41 28.66
C ASN A 633 -5.92 -14.94 29.80
N ILE A 634 -5.89 -16.25 30.01
CA ILE A 634 -5.09 -16.90 31.06
C ILE A 634 -3.59 -16.76 30.73
N LEU A 635 -3.22 -16.87 29.45
CA LEU A 635 -1.86 -16.60 28.98
C LEU A 635 -1.47 -15.14 29.29
N GLY A 636 -2.33 -14.17 28.98
CA GLY A 636 -2.06 -12.77 29.31
C GLY A 636 -1.87 -12.51 30.82
N ASP A 637 -2.68 -13.16 31.68
CA ASP A 637 -2.51 -13.07 33.13
C ASP A 637 -1.18 -13.69 33.61
N HIS A 638 -0.75 -14.78 32.96
CA HIS A 638 0.54 -15.40 33.23
C HIS A 638 1.71 -14.44 32.94
N LEU A 639 1.70 -13.78 31.77
CA LEU A 639 2.72 -12.82 31.35
C LEU A 639 2.77 -11.61 32.29
N LEU A 640 1.62 -11.00 32.61
CA LEU A 640 1.53 -9.90 33.58
C LEU A 640 2.09 -10.32 34.95
N GLY A 641 1.74 -11.52 35.42
CA GLY A 641 2.25 -12.09 36.66
C GLY A 641 3.75 -12.32 36.66
N HIS A 642 4.32 -12.74 35.52
CA HIS A 642 5.76 -12.92 35.34
C HIS A 642 6.52 -11.61 35.50
N TYR A 643 6.15 -10.57 34.75
CA TYR A 643 6.85 -9.27 34.80
C TYR A 643 6.69 -8.57 36.14
N ARG A 644 5.53 -8.70 36.81
CA ARG A 644 5.34 -8.15 38.15
C ARG A 644 6.33 -8.73 39.15
N ARG A 645 6.61 -10.05 39.09
CA ARG A 645 7.63 -10.67 39.94
C ARG A 645 9.02 -10.12 39.64
N LEU A 646 9.40 -10.02 38.37
CA LEU A 646 10.70 -9.48 37.97
C LEU A 646 10.91 -8.03 38.42
N ILE A 647 9.91 -7.16 38.25
CA ILE A 647 9.97 -5.76 38.69
C ILE A 647 10.12 -5.68 40.21
N ASN A 648 9.34 -6.47 40.95
CA ASN A 648 9.43 -6.51 42.42
C ASN A 648 10.80 -7.01 42.90
N GLU A 649 11.37 -8.02 42.25
CA GLU A 649 12.70 -8.55 42.55
C GLU A 649 13.82 -7.55 42.20
N ALA A 650 13.67 -6.78 41.13
CA ALA A 650 14.62 -5.75 40.74
C ALA A 650 14.60 -4.53 41.68
N GLY A 651 13.48 -4.25 42.35
CA GLY A 651 13.32 -3.13 43.28
C GLY A 651 13.50 -1.75 42.64
N LEU A 652 13.26 -1.66 41.33
CA LEU A 652 13.56 -0.49 40.52
C LEU A 652 12.40 0.52 40.52
N SER A 653 12.66 1.73 40.99
CA SER A 653 11.65 2.80 41.01
C SER A 653 11.26 3.23 39.59
N GLY A 654 9.97 3.31 39.30
CA GLY A 654 9.45 3.74 38.00
C GLY A 654 9.29 2.64 36.96
N ALA A 655 9.69 1.40 37.27
CA ALA A 655 9.33 0.23 36.46
C ALA A 655 7.90 -0.21 36.76
N LEU A 656 7.10 -0.43 35.71
CA LEU A 656 5.67 -0.69 35.81
C LEU A 656 5.24 -1.83 34.87
N VAL A 657 4.13 -2.49 35.20
CA VAL A 657 3.48 -3.47 34.32
C VAL A 657 1.97 -3.33 34.42
N GLY A 658 1.30 -3.37 33.27
CA GLY A 658 -0.15 -3.22 33.15
C GLY A 658 -0.67 -3.70 31.80
N ASP A 659 -1.96 -3.48 31.56
CA ASP A 659 -2.62 -3.79 30.29
C ASP A 659 -3.30 -2.57 29.67
N LEU A 660 -3.58 -2.67 28.37
CA LEU A 660 -4.28 -1.68 27.56
C LEU A 660 -5.61 -2.28 27.09
N PRO A 661 -6.70 -2.21 27.88
CA PRO A 661 -7.96 -2.86 27.52
C PRO A 661 -8.73 -2.11 26.43
N PHE A 662 -9.31 -2.85 25.47
CA PHE A 662 -10.12 -2.27 24.40
C PHE A 662 -11.20 -3.23 23.86
N ARG A 663 -12.08 -2.69 22.99
CA ARG A 663 -13.18 -3.43 22.34
C ARG A 663 -12.80 -3.85 20.93
N TRP A 664 -13.18 -5.07 20.55
CA TRP A 664 -13.09 -5.51 19.16
C TRP A 664 -14.24 -4.89 18.36
N ARG A 665 -13.94 -3.84 17.60
CA ARG A 665 -14.92 -3.16 16.74
C ARG A 665 -14.87 -3.73 15.32
N THR A 666 -16.00 -4.18 14.81
CA THR A 666 -16.18 -4.69 13.45
C THR A 666 -17.35 -4.01 12.76
N ASP A 667 -17.28 -3.88 11.43
CA ASP A 667 -18.40 -3.37 10.63
C ASP A 667 -19.50 -4.43 10.41
N PHE A 668 -19.14 -5.70 10.62
CA PHE A 668 -19.96 -6.88 10.39
C PHE A 668 -20.08 -7.74 11.65
N ASP A 669 -21.14 -8.56 11.68
CA ASP A 669 -21.36 -9.53 12.75
C ASP A 669 -20.73 -10.89 12.41
N PHE A 670 -20.02 -11.45 13.38
CA PHE A 670 -19.37 -12.74 13.29
C PHE A 670 -19.82 -13.65 14.43
N ASP A 671 -21.14 -13.88 14.52
CA ASP A 671 -21.78 -14.59 15.64
C ASP A 671 -21.30 -16.03 15.87
N TRP A 672 -20.53 -16.59 14.94
CA TRP A 672 -19.88 -17.90 15.06
C TRP A 672 -18.51 -17.85 15.74
N MET A 673 -17.92 -16.66 15.94
CA MET A 673 -16.65 -16.46 16.65
C MET A 673 -16.93 -16.20 18.13
N GLY A 674 -16.69 -17.19 18.99
CA GLY A 674 -17.00 -17.08 20.42
C GLY A 674 -16.27 -15.92 21.12
N GLY A 675 -15.00 -15.69 20.79
CA GLY A 675 -14.21 -14.59 21.36
C GLY A 675 -14.77 -13.21 20.99
N TRP A 676 -15.19 -13.03 19.73
CA TRP A 676 -15.88 -11.83 19.28
C TRP A 676 -17.22 -11.64 20.01
N LEU A 677 -18.03 -12.70 20.13
CA LEU A 677 -19.33 -12.65 20.80
C LEU A 677 -19.20 -12.22 22.26
N HIS A 678 -18.30 -12.85 23.03
CA HIS A 678 -18.05 -12.48 24.42
C HIS A 678 -17.53 -11.03 24.55
N ASN A 679 -16.79 -10.54 23.55
CA ASN A 679 -16.35 -9.15 23.50
C ASN A 679 -17.55 -8.21 23.29
N GLN A 680 -18.48 -8.54 22.39
CA GLN A 680 -19.67 -7.74 22.13
C GLN A 680 -20.66 -7.75 23.30
N THR A 681 -20.82 -8.87 24.01
CA THR A 681 -21.72 -8.98 25.18
C THR A 681 -21.16 -8.33 26.44
N GLY A 682 -19.87 -7.98 26.45
CA GLY A 682 -19.21 -7.37 27.60
C GLY A 682 -18.62 -8.35 28.60
N GLU A 683 -18.66 -9.65 28.32
CA GLU A 683 -18.10 -10.71 29.16
C GLU A 683 -16.57 -10.72 29.16
N THR A 684 -15.96 -10.24 28.07
CA THR A 684 -14.51 -10.06 27.97
C THR A 684 -14.16 -8.76 27.23
N THR A 685 -12.87 -8.41 27.25
CA THR A 685 -12.27 -7.32 26.48
C THR A 685 -10.94 -7.82 25.93
N GLU A 686 -10.52 -7.28 24.78
CA GLU A 686 -9.16 -7.51 24.31
C GLU A 686 -8.20 -6.62 25.09
N ARG A 687 -6.91 -6.99 25.13
CA ARG A 687 -5.89 -6.20 25.81
C ARG A 687 -4.50 -6.44 25.22
N ASP A 688 -3.76 -5.37 25.02
CA ASP A 688 -2.31 -5.45 24.90
C ASP A 688 -1.69 -5.43 26.30
N LEU A 689 -0.53 -6.04 26.47
CA LEU A 689 0.22 -6.02 27.73
C LEU A 689 1.42 -5.11 27.58
N ILE A 690 1.72 -4.30 28.60
CA ILE A 690 2.82 -3.36 28.55
C ILE A 690 3.67 -3.41 29.83
N VAL A 691 4.99 -3.41 29.65
CA VAL A 691 5.99 -3.28 30.71
C VAL A 691 6.81 -2.03 30.43
N VAL A 692 6.93 -1.15 31.42
CA VAL A 692 7.74 0.07 31.33
C VAL A 692 9.02 -0.15 32.13
N ILE A 693 10.17 -0.04 31.47
CA ILE A 693 11.51 -0.12 32.08
C ILE A 693 12.16 1.26 31.95
N PRO A 694 12.43 1.97 33.07
CA PRO A 694 12.80 3.37 33.03
C PRO A 694 14.22 3.59 32.50
N GLY A 695 14.42 4.62 31.69
CA GLY A 695 15.73 5.17 31.34
C GLY A 695 15.99 6.50 32.03
N ARG A 696 17.06 7.19 31.60
CA ARG A 696 17.40 8.53 32.11
C ARG A 696 16.39 9.59 31.66
N ASP A 697 15.90 9.50 30.43
CA ASP A 697 14.84 10.34 29.87
C ASP A 697 13.52 9.56 29.75
N ARG A 698 12.57 9.90 30.62
CA ARG A 698 11.24 9.28 30.66
C ARG A 698 10.28 9.81 29.58
N SER A 699 10.65 10.87 28.86
CA SER A 699 9.83 11.45 27.79
C SER A 699 9.97 10.73 26.46
N GLN A 700 10.87 9.75 26.38
CA GLN A 700 11.15 8.97 25.18
C GLN A 700 11.14 7.47 25.52
N ALA A 701 10.72 6.63 24.57
CA ALA A 701 10.78 5.18 24.70
C ALA A 701 11.19 4.48 23.40
N VAL A 702 11.82 3.31 23.51
CA VAL A 702 11.96 2.31 22.44
C VAL A 702 11.09 1.11 22.82
N ILE A 703 10.25 0.65 21.90
CA ILE A 703 9.39 -0.51 22.09
C ILE A 703 10.08 -1.77 21.54
N MET A 704 9.98 -2.87 22.29
CA MET A 704 10.17 -4.23 21.81
C MET A 704 8.81 -4.94 21.89
N ALA A 705 8.34 -5.50 20.77
CA ALA A 705 7.01 -6.07 20.67
C ALA A 705 6.98 -7.43 19.98
N ASP A 706 5.98 -8.22 20.34
CA ASP A 706 5.52 -9.44 19.69
C ASP A 706 3.98 -9.42 19.62
N HIS A 707 3.38 -10.51 19.14
CA HIS A 707 2.00 -10.85 19.47
C HIS A 707 1.94 -12.17 20.24
N TYR A 708 0.96 -12.34 21.11
CA TYR A 708 0.85 -13.51 21.99
C TYR A 708 -0.37 -14.41 21.71
N ASP A 709 -1.20 -14.04 20.73
CA ASP A 709 -2.20 -14.91 20.11
C ASP A 709 -1.57 -15.79 19.01
N THR A 710 -2.31 -16.82 18.57
CA THR A 710 -1.82 -17.77 17.56
C THR A 710 -2.82 -17.98 16.41
N ALA A 711 -2.29 -18.32 15.23
CA ALA A 711 -3.06 -18.58 14.02
C ALA A 711 -3.97 -19.81 14.13
N TYR A 712 -4.94 -19.92 13.23
CA TYR A 712 -5.62 -21.20 12.99
C TYR A 712 -4.81 -22.15 12.09
N MET A 713 -4.90 -23.45 12.41
CA MET A 713 -4.28 -24.54 11.65
C MET A 713 -5.01 -24.81 10.33
N GLU A 714 -4.36 -24.51 9.21
CA GLU A 714 -4.88 -24.71 7.86
C GLU A 714 -5.11 -26.19 7.54
N ASP A 715 -4.24 -27.09 8.00
CA ASP A 715 -4.32 -28.53 7.74
C ASP A 715 -5.45 -29.23 8.52
N ARG A 716 -5.99 -28.56 9.55
CA ARG A 716 -7.19 -29.00 10.27
C ARG A 716 -8.47 -28.45 9.65
N TYR A 717 -8.39 -27.29 9.01
CA TYR A 717 -9.52 -26.67 8.35
C TYR A 717 -9.75 -27.22 6.94
N GLU A 718 -8.71 -27.24 6.11
CA GLU A 718 -8.82 -27.46 4.68
C GLU A 718 -9.01 -28.94 4.31
N ALA A 719 -10.09 -29.24 3.59
CA ALA A 719 -10.46 -30.60 3.24
C ALA A 719 -9.43 -31.31 2.34
N ASP A 720 -8.73 -30.57 1.47
CA ASP A 720 -7.68 -31.10 0.60
C ASP A 720 -6.40 -31.47 1.34
N ARG A 721 -6.27 -31.05 2.62
CA ARG A 721 -5.18 -31.42 3.54
C ARG A 721 -5.58 -32.47 4.58
N GLY A 722 -6.79 -32.99 4.49
CA GLY A 722 -7.33 -33.96 5.44
C GLY A 722 -8.04 -33.34 6.66
N GLY A 723 -8.25 -32.01 6.63
CA GLY A 723 -9.09 -31.30 7.58
C GLY A 723 -10.58 -31.57 7.38
N ASP A 724 -11.39 -31.18 8.36
CA ASP A 724 -12.85 -31.33 8.34
C ASP A 724 -13.59 -29.99 8.56
N GLY A 725 -12.87 -28.88 8.41
CA GLY A 725 -13.40 -27.52 8.60
C GLY A 725 -13.22 -26.97 10.01
N ALA A 726 -12.52 -27.67 10.91
CA ALA A 726 -12.26 -27.19 12.26
C ALA A 726 -11.26 -26.02 12.30
N ARG A 727 -11.61 -24.96 13.02
CA ARG A 727 -10.76 -23.79 13.30
C ARG A 727 -10.11 -23.94 14.66
N LEU A 728 -8.93 -24.55 14.67
CA LEU A 728 -8.18 -24.84 15.89
C LEU A 728 -6.90 -24.01 15.91
N ALA A 729 -6.63 -23.35 17.03
CA ALA A 729 -5.40 -22.57 17.21
C ALA A 729 -4.16 -23.47 17.12
N ALA A 730 -3.13 -23.00 16.42
CA ALA A 730 -1.83 -23.65 16.40
C ALA A 730 -1.14 -23.53 17.77
N ALA A 731 -0.20 -24.44 18.03
CA ALA A 731 0.60 -24.39 19.26
C ALA A 731 1.52 -23.16 19.29
N GLY A 732 1.86 -22.56 18.15
CA GLY A 732 2.51 -21.25 18.12
C GLY A 732 3.96 -21.25 18.58
N ALA A 733 4.68 -22.36 18.42
CA ALA A 733 6.04 -22.47 18.95
C ALA A 733 6.98 -21.45 18.30
N ASP A 734 6.93 -21.35 16.98
CA ASP A 734 7.63 -20.31 16.24
C ASP A 734 6.77 -19.04 16.11
N ASP A 735 5.46 -19.21 15.90
CA ASP A 735 4.46 -18.17 15.58
C ASP A 735 3.38 -18.02 16.70
N ASN A 736 3.65 -17.32 17.79
CA ASN A 736 4.82 -16.46 18.00
C ASN A 736 5.42 -16.54 19.42
N HIS A 737 5.29 -17.70 20.08
CA HIS A 737 5.84 -17.89 21.42
C HIS A 737 7.37 -17.83 21.47
N SER A 738 8.06 -17.98 20.33
CA SER A 738 9.49 -17.70 20.22
C SER A 738 9.83 -16.22 20.46
N ALA A 739 9.04 -15.28 19.94
CA ALA A 739 9.18 -13.86 20.23
C ALA A 739 8.76 -13.54 21.68
N THR A 740 7.67 -14.14 22.18
CA THR A 740 7.23 -13.98 23.58
C THR A 740 8.32 -14.43 24.55
N ALA A 741 8.94 -15.57 24.30
CA ALA A 741 10.07 -16.06 25.09
C ALA A 741 11.26 -15.09 25.05
N THR A 742 11.53 -14.47 23.91
CA THR A 742 12.58 -13.46 23.77
C THR A 742 12.32 -12.26 24.67
N MET A 743 11.10 -11.73 24.71
CA MET A 743 10.73 -10.61 25.56
C MET A 743 10.85 -10.94 27.05
N MET A 744 10.36 -12.12 27.46
CA MET A 744 10.47 -12.59 28.85
C MET A 744 11.95 -12.70 29.30
N LEU A 745 12.84 -13.14 28.41
CA LEU A 745 14.26 -13.27 28.72
C LEU A 745 15.05 -11.96 28.56
N GLY A 746 14.57 -11.03 27.73
CA GLY A 746 15.13 -9.68 27.59
C GLY A 746 14.83 -8.78 28.79
N ALA A 747 13.63 -8.89 29.38
CA ALA A 747 13.21 -8.09 30.53
C ALA A 747 14.23 -8.00 31.69
N PRO A 748 14.77 -9.11 32.24
CA PRO A 748 15.76 -9.03 33.31
C PRO A 748 17.07 -8.35 32.87
N ILE A 749 17.45 -8.46 31.59
CA ILE A 749 18.64 -7.78 31.03
C ILE A 749 18.40 -6.27 30.98
N PHE A 750 17.25 -5.84 30.47
CA PHE A 750 16.89 -4.42 30.40
C PHE A 750 16.73 -3.78 31.78
N LEU A 751 16.16 -4.50 32.75
CA LEU A 751 16.09 -4.05 34.15
C LEU A 751 17.49 -3.85 34.76
N GLU A 752 18.44 -4.73 34.45
CA GLU A 752 19.85 -4.58 34.86
C GLU A 752 20.48 -3.34 34.22
N LEU A 753 20.32 -3.14 32.90
CA LEU A 753 20.84 -1.95 32.20
C LEU A 753 20.24 -0.65 32.74
N SER A 754 18.95 -0.65 33.06
CA SER A 754 18.27 0.48 33.68
C SER A 754 18.85 0.81 35.05
N ARG A 755 18.98 -0.20 35.93
CA ARG A 755 19.57 -0.05 37.26
C ARG A 755 21.00 0.49 37.20
N ASP A 756 21.76 0.06 36.20
CA ASP A 756 23.14 0.48 35.98
C ASP A 756 23.23 1.85 35.27
N GLY A 757 22.09 2.48 34.98
CA GLY A 757 22.00 3.82 34.38
C GLY A 757 22.46 3.88 32.93
N GLN A 758 22.43 2.76 32.20
CA GLN A 758 22.95 2.65 30.82
C GLN A 758 21.92 3.03 29.75
N LEU A 759 20.62 3.04 30.10
CA LEU A 759 19.55 3.41 29.18
C LEU A 759 19.38 4.94 29.11
N ALA A 760 19.46 5.50 27.90
CA ALA A 760 19.21 6.92 27.68
C ALA A 760 17.71 7.24 27.75
N CYS A 761 16.85 6.38 27.23
CA CYS A 761 15.40 6.48 27.30
C CYS A 761 14.74 5.23 27.87
N ASP A 762 13.43 5.25 28.09
CA ASP A 762 12.68 4.07 28.52
C ASP A 762 12.75 2.94 27.46
N ILE A 763 12.66 1.70 27.93
CA ILE A 763 12.33 0.54 27.11
C ILE A 763 10.92 0.10 27.49
N TRP A 764 10.06 -0.08 26.50
CA TRP A 764 8.75 -0.66 26.70
C TRP A 764 8.70 -2.06 26.08
N LEU A 765 8.24 -3.05 26.83
CA LEU A 765 7.94 -4.37 26.30
C LEU A 765 6.43 -4.44 26.08
N VAL A 766 6.00 -4.69 24.84
CA VAL A 766 4.58 -4.69 24.48
C VAL A 766 4.18 -6.01 23.85
N HIS A 767 3.30 -6.77 24.50
CA HIS A 767 2.68 -7.95 23.91
C HIS A 767 1.36 -7.56 23.26
N LEU A 768 1.31 -7.61 21.93
CA LEU A 768 0.13 -7.29 21.13
C LEU A 768 -0.81 -8.49 21.07
N THR A 769 -2.11 -8.25 20.94
CA THR A 769 -3.09 -9.32 20.72
C THR A 769 -3.86 -9.15 19.42
N GLY A 770 -4.26 -10.25 18.81
CA GLY A 770 -5.10 -10.28 17.62
C GLY A 770 -4.36 -9.83 16.38
N GLU A 771 -3.06 -10.12 16.30
CA GLU A 771 -2.32 -10.06 15.04
C GLU A 771 -3.05 -10.90 13.98
N GLU A 772 -3.41 -12.11 14.41
CA GLU A 772 -3.84 -13.17 13.51
C GLU A 772 -5.23 -12.94 12.95
N PHE A 773 -5.46 -13.51 11.77
CA PHE A 773 -6.82 -13.61 11.26
C PHE A 773 -7.68 -14.45 12.22
N PRO A 774 -8.93 -14.03 12.50
CA PRO A 774 -9.68 -12.96 11.85
C PRO A 774 -9.59 -11.58 12.54
N ALA A 775 -8.80 -11.40 13.60
CA ALA A 775 -8.72 -10.15 14.34
C ALA A 775 -7.95 -9.05 13.58
N ASP A 776 -6.94 -9.45 12.79
CA ASP A 776 -6.19 -8.60 11.84
C ASP A 776 -5.55 -7.38 12.53
N SER A 777 -4.39 -7.64 13.12
CA SER A 777 -3.51 -6.66 13.79
C SER A 777 -4.26 -5.79 14.80
N LEU A 778 -5.18 -6.39 15.55
CA LEU A 778 -6.14 -5.70 16.40
C LEU A 778 -5.47 -4.86 17.51
N GLY A 779 -4.48 -5.44 18.17
CA GLY A 779 -3.69 -4.80 19.23
C GLY A 779 -2.83 -3.65 18.70
N SER A 780 -2.08 -3.87 17.62
CA SER A 780 -1.28 -2.79 17.01
C SER A 780 -2.16 -1.65 16.49
N ARG A 781 -3.36 -1.94 15.95
CA ARG A 781 -4.35 -0.90 15.59
C ARG A 781 -4.77 -0.08 16.79
N HIS A 782 -5.07 -0.72 17.92
CA HIS A 782 -5.41 -0.01 19.15
C HIS A 782 -4.23 0.84 19.68
N LEU A 783 -3.04 0.25 19.80
CA LEU A 783 -1.85 0.94 20.28
C LEU A 783 -1.48 2.14 19.40
N CYS A 784 -1.47 1.95 18.07
CA CYS A 784 -1.20 3.03 17.13
C CYS A 784 -2.24 4.15 17.23
N GLN A 785 -3.52 3.80 17.37
CA GLN A 785 -4.57 4.80 17.58
C GLN A 785 -4.29 5.64 18.85
N VAL A 786 -4.06 5.02 20.01
CA VAL A 786 -3.85 5.77 21.26
C VAL A 786 -2.53 6.53 21.30
N LEU A 787 -1.51 6.08 20.56
CA LEU A 787 -0.25 6.82 20.36
C LEU A 787 -0.44 8.06 19.49
N VAL A 788 -1.23 7.97 18.43
CA VAL A 788 -1.55 9.10 17.54
C VAL A 788 -2.45 10.12 18.24
N GLU A 789 -3.38 9.64 19.06
CA GLU A 789 -4.34 10.48 19.80
C GLU A 789 -3.72 11.17 21.04
N ASP A 790 -2.45 10.91 21.37
CA ASP A 790 -1.80 11.33 22.63
C ASP A 790 -2.66 10.94 23.86
N ASN A 791 -3.13 9.69 23.91
CA ASN A 791 -4.07 9.21 24.93
C ASN A 791 -3.75 7.78 25.42
N LEU A 792 -2.47 7.45 25.58
CA LEU A 792 -2.04 6.13 26.06
C LEU A 792 -2.24 6.01 27.58
N GLN A 793 -3.28 5.30 27.98
CA GLN A 793 -3.62 5.02 29.39
C GLN A 793 -3.42 3.54 29.73
N MET A 794 -2.47 3.25 30.63
CA MET A 794 -2.18 1.90 31.09
C MET A 794 -2.94 1.56 32.36
N ARG A 795 -3.61 0.40 32.41
CA ARG A 795 -4.26 -0.09 33.63
C ARG A 795 -3.33 -0.99 34.42
N LEU A 796 -3.12 -0.65 35.69
CA LEU A 796 -2.29 -1.41 36.63
C LEU A 796 -3.09 -2.54 37.29
N ALA A 797 -2.39 -3.41 38.03
CA ALA A 797 -2.95 -4.58 38.69
C ALA A 797 -4.06 -4.27 39.72
N ASP A 798 -4.01 -3.09 40.33
CA ASP A 798 -5.01 -2.59 41.28
C ASP A 798 -6.19 -1.87 40.58
N GLY A 799 -6.17 -1.82 39.25
CA GLY A 799 -7.16 -1.13 38.43
C GLY A 799 -6.88 0.37 38.25
N ALA A 800 -5.81 0.91 38.83
CA ALA A 800 -5.44 2.31 38.64
C ALA A 800 -5.00 2.56 37.18
N MET A 801 -5.39 3.70 36.63
CA MET A 801 -4.91 4.15 35.32
C MET A 801 -3.64 4.98 35.48
N HIS A 802 -2.63 4.69 34.66
CA HIS A 802 -1.37 5.40 34.59
C HIS A 802 -1.20 6.00 33.19
N ASP A 803 -0.95 7.30 33.14
CA ASP A 803 -0.84 8.06 31.89
C ASP A 803 0.58 7.98 31.31
N LEU A 804 0.70 7.40 30.12
CA LEU A 804 1.94 7.30 29.36
C LEU A 804 1.98 8.25 28.16
N SER A 805 0.93 9.05 27.95
CA SER A 805 0.70 9.86 26.74
C SER A 805 1.78 10.92 26.48
N SER A 806 2.50 11.33 27.53
CA SER A 806 3.62 12.29 27.41
C SER A 806 4.93 11.66 26.89
N THR A 807 4.97 10.33 26.72
CA THR A 807 6.16 9.61 26.25
C THR A 807 6.11 9.42 24.74
N ARG A 808 7.16 9.89 24.05
CA ARG A 808 7.33 9.72 22.62
C ARG A 808 8.06 8.41 22.31
N VAL A 809 7.45 7.57 21.49
CA VAL A 809 8.09 6.37 20.94
C VAL A 809 9.06 6.78 19.82
N ARG A 810 10.34 6.53 20.04
CA ARG A 810 11.43 6.79 19.07
C ARG A 810 11.58 5.67 18.04
N GLY A 811 11.10 4.48 18.38
CA GLY A 811 11.14 3.32 17.52
C GLY A 811 10.52 2.08 18.14
N VAL A 812 10.08 1.17 17.28
CA VAL A 812 9.49 -0.12 17.61
C VAL A 812 10.27 -1.22 16.89
N TYR A 813 10.70 -2.23 17.63
CA TYR A 813 11.14 -3.50 17.06
C TYR A 813 10.04 -4.53 17.27
N VAL A 814 9.40 -4.95 16.19
CA VAL A 814 8.41 -6.03 16.19
C VAL A 814 9.14 -7.33 15.86
N MET A 815 8.85 -8.41 16.57
CA MET A 815 9.37 -9.75 16.26
C MET A 815 8.21 -10.67 15.90
N ASP A 816 8.43 -11.45 14.85
CA ASP A 816 7.47 -12.39 14.32
C ASP A 816 8.24 -13.56 13.71
N MET A 817 7.85 -14.81 13.99
CA MET A 817 8.48 -16.05 13.50
C MET A 817 10.02 -16.01 13.51
N ILE A 818 10.65 -16.19 14.68
CA ILE A 818 12.10 -15.95 14.84
C ILE A 818 12.95 -17.21 15.12
N ALA A 819 12.40 -18.42 14.97
CA ALA A 819 13.05 -19.64 15.46
C ALA A 819 12.95 -20.88 14.57
N HIS A 820 12.26 -20.88 13.42
CA HIS A 820 12.23 -22.06 12.55
C HIS A 820 13.56 -22.28 11.81
N ASN A 821 14.16 -21.26 11.20
CA ASN A 821 15.33 -21.34 10.31
C ASN A 821 15.04 -22.11 9.01
N ASN A 822 14.83 -21.40 7.91
CA ASN A 822 14.45 -21.97 6.61
C ASN A 822 15.43 -23.04 6.12
N ASP A 823 14.95 -24.19 5.63
CA ASP A 823 15.80 -25.28 5.17
C ASP A 823 16.52 -25.02 3.82
N ASP A 824 15.91 -24.24 2.93
CA ASP A 824 16.41 -23.94 1.59
C ASP A 824 17.40 -22.77 1.57
N ASP A 825 17.24 -21.80 2.49
CA ASP A 825 18.10 -20.63 2.62
C ASP A 825 18.35 -20.32 4.11
N ARG A 826 19.14 -21.22 4.71
CA ARG A 826 19.47 -21.26 6.14
C ARG A 826 20.25 -20.04 6.61
N ASP A 827 20.06 -19.72 7.88
CA ASP A 827 20.82 -18.72 8.63
C ASP A 827 20.63 -17.28 8.12
N VAL A 828 19.59 -17.06 7.30
CA VAL A 828 19.14 -15.75 6.84
C VAL A 828 17.94 -15.31 7.69
N PHE A 829 17.93 -14.04 8.08
CA PHE A 829 16.77 -13.40 8.69
C PHE A 829 16.56 -12.01 8.08
N GLN A 830 15.38 -11.45 8.30
CA GLN A 830 14.94 -10.18 7.75
C GLN A 830 14.96 -9.09 8.82
N ILE A 831 15.44 -7.93 8.40
CA ILE A 831 15.28 -6.65 9.06
C ILE A 831 14.45 -5.79 8.11
N SER A 832 13.15 -5.70 8.36
CA SER A 832 12.20 -5.01 7.48
C SER A 832 11.80 -3.66 8.09
N PRO A 833 12.48 -2.55 7.78
CA PRO A 833 12.11 -1.23 8.30
C PRO A 833 10.81 -0.72 7.68
N GLY A 834 10.04 0.03 8.46
CA GLY A 834 8.96 0.90 7.98
C GLY A 834 9.46 2.08 7.13
N THR A 835 8.55 3.01 6.84
CA THR A 835 8.91 4.21 6.06
C THR A 835 9.68 5.23 6.90
N GLY A 836 10.52 6.04 6.23
CA GLY A 836 11.20 7.20 6.83
C GLY A 836 12.59 6.94 7.42
N ALA A 837 13.27 8.03 7.77
CA ALA A 837 14.66 8.01 8.22
C ALA A 837 14.85 7.27 9.56
N GLN A 838 13.91 7.46 10.49
CA GLN A 838 13.99 6.83 11.81
C GLN A 838 13.83 5.31 11.73
N SER A 839 12.92 4.79 10.88
CA SER A 839 12.78 3.36 10.63
C SER A 839 14.04 2.77 9.98
N MET A 840 14.65 3.50 9.04
CA MET A 840 15.93 3.09 8.43
C MET A 840 17.08 3.09 9.46
N TRP A 841 17.08 4.05 10.39
CA TRP A 841 18.04 4.06 11.51
C TRP A 841 17.85 2.86 12.44
N LEU A 842 16.62 2.44 12.74
CA LEU A 842 16.37 1.20 13.50
C LEU A 842 16.94 -0.03 12.77
N ALA A 843 16.70 -0.15 11.46
CA ALA A 843 17.29 -1.23 10.67
C ALA A 843 18.82 -1.19 10.69
N TYR A 844 19.42 0.00 10.69
CA TYR A 844 20.85 0.17 10.82
C TYR A 844 21.38 -0.28 12.21
N GLN A 845 20.68 0.04 13.30
CA GLN A 845 21.03 -0.47 14.64
C GLN A 845 20.91 -2.00 14.72
N ALA A 846 19.86 -2.57 14.12
CA ALA A 846 19.67 -4.02 14.01
C ALA A 846 20.82 -4.70 13.23
N HIS A 847 21.24 -4.10 12.12
CA HIS A 847 22.39 -4.56 11.36
C HIS A 847 23.69 -4.50 12.17
N LEU A 848 23.92 -3.42 12.95
CA LEU A 848 25.09 -3.33 13.83
C LEU A 848 25.08 -4.43 14.90
N ALA A 849 23.93 -4.73 15.51
CA ALA A 849 23.81 -5.83 16.45
C ALA A 849 24.18 -7.18 15.80
N ASN A 850 23.73 -7.43 14.56
CA ASN A 850 24.11 -8.61 13.79
C ASN A 850 25.62 -8.67 13.49
N GLU A 851 26.24 -7.56 13.10
CA GLU A 851 27.70 -7.50 12.87
C GLU A 851 28.49 -7.82 14.14
N ILE A 852 28.08 -7.26 15.29
CA ILE A 852 28.73 -7.50 16.58
C ILE A 852 28.60 -8.98 16.97
N TRP A 853 27.42 -9.60 16.76
CA TRP A 853 27.21 -11.02 17.01
C TRP A 853 28.16 -11.86 16.16
N ASN A 854 28.14 -11.64 14.84
CA ASN A 854 28.94 -12.39 13.87
C ASN A 854 30.44 -12.28 14.18
N ALA A 855 30.95 -11.08 14.47
CA ALA A 855 32.35 -10.88 14.87
C ALA A 855 32.71 -11.62 16.16
N SER A 856 31.77 -11.69 17.11
CA SER A 856 31.99 -12.31 18.43
C SER A 856 31.92 -13.84 18.40
N THR A 857 31.13 -14.42 17.49
CA THR A 857 31.02 -15.89 17.36
C THR A 857 32.36 -16.58 17.15
N ALA A 858 33.28 -15.94 16.40
CA ALA A 858 34.62 -16.47 16.16
C ALA A 858 35.43 -16.64 17.45
N GLN A 859 35.22 -15.76 18.44
CA GLN A 859 35.86 -15.84 19.75
C GLN A 859 35.13 -16.84 20.66
N TRP A 860 33.80 -16.76 20.72
CA TRP A 860 32.99 -17.62 21.60
C TRP A 860 33.12 -19.10 21.23
N ASN A 861 33.10 -19.42 19.93
CA ASN A 861 33.22 -20.79 19.43
C ASN A 861 34.64 -21.38 19.56
N ARG A 862 35.66 -20.60 19.96
CA ARG A 862 37.02 -21.12 20.23
C ARG A 862 37.26 -21.42 21.71
N ARG A 863 36.33 -21.06 22.59
CA ARG A 863 36.47 -21.11 24.05
C ARG A 863 35.50 -22.12 24.67
N GLY A 864 35.89 -22.67 25.82
CA GLY A 864 35.02 -23.48 26.67
C GLY A 864 34.44 -24.72 25.99
N SER A 865 33.20 -25.06 26.34
CA SER A 865 32.48 -26.25 25.87
C SER A 865 32.08 -26.21 24.39
N ARG A 866 32.25 -25.09 23.68
CA ARG A 866 31.88 -24.95 22.25
C ARG A 866 33.02 -25.17 21.26
N ARG A 867 34.26 -25.32 21.74
CA ARG A 867 35.47 -25.40 20.89
C ARG A 867 35.40 -26.47 19.81
N ASP A 868 34.88 -27.63 20.19
CA ASP A 868 34.81 -28.82 19.33
C ASP A 868 33.36 -29.17 18.91
N CYS A 869 32.40 -28.28 19.19
CA CYS A 869 31.01 -28.46 18.77
C CYS A 869 30.85 -28.26 17.27
N GLY A 870 29.84 -28.90 16.67
CA GLY A 870 29.36 -28.65 15.32
C GLY A 870 28.16 -27.70 15.29
N ARG A 871 27.44 -27.68 14.16
CA ARG A 871 26.10 -27.08 14.05
C ARG A 871 25.12 -27.88 14.92
N GLY A 872 24.14 -27.22 15.53
CA GLY A 872 23.09 -27.92 16.24
C GLY A 872 22.13 -28.64 15.29
N ALA A 873 21.27 -29.44 15.90
CA ALA A 873 20.18 -30.13 15.23
C ALA A 873 18.87 -29.79 15.93
N ARG A 874 17.78 -29.67 15.18
CA ARG A 874 16.43 -29.58 15.74
C ARG A 874 16.12 -30.81 16.58
N SER A 875 15.20 -30.66 17.52
CA SER A 875 14.76 -31.77 18.36
C SER A 875 13.83 -32.69 17.56
N ALA A 876 14.21 -33.97 17.41
CA ALA A 876 13.42 -34.92 16.63
C ALA A 876 12.05 -35.24 17.24
N ASP A 877 11.89 -35.08 18.56
CA ASP A 877 10.65 -35.35 19.29
C ASP A 877 10.00 -34.08 19.87
N GLY A 878 10.57 -32.89 19.63
CA GLY A 878 10.16 -31.61 20.22
C GLY A 878 10.36 -31.50 21.73
N ARG A 879 10.74 -32.58 22.42
CA ARG A 879 10.79 -32.63 23.89
C ARG A 879 12.22 -32.62 24.39
N THR A 880 13.10 -33.28 23.68
CA THR A 880 14.51 -33.40 24.03
C THR A 880 15.19 -32.07 23.75
N LEU A 881 15.74 -31.44 24.78
CA LEU A 881 16.56 -30.23 24.65
C LEU A 881 17.73 -30.51 23.68
N PRO A 882 17.89 -29.74 22.59
CA PRO A 882 19.00 -29.89 21.66
C PRO A 882 20.36 -29.80 22.37
N ALA A 883 21.38 -30.53 21.91
CA ALA A 883 22.72 -30.49 22.52
C ALA A 883 23.38 -29.10 22.39
N ILE A 884 24.45 -28.85 23.14
CA ILE A 884 25.25 -27.62 22.96
C ILE A 884 25.95 -27.65 21.59
N ALA A 885 25.84 -26.56 20.83
CA ALA A 885 26.43 -26.43 19.51
C ALA A 885 27.35 -25.20 19.38
N ARG A 886 27.71 -24.80 18.17
CA ARG A 886 28.35 -23.50 17.90
C ARG A 886 27.29 -22.39 17.86
N HIS A 887 27.66 -21.18 18.29
CA HIS A 887 26.92 -19.98 17.92
C HIS A 887 27.00 -19.79 16.40
N LEU A 888 25.85 -19.60 15.76
CA LEU A 888 25.76 -19.44 14.31
C LEU A 888 26.11 -18.01 13.89
N VAL A 889 26.75 -17.88 12.73
CA VAL A 889 26.84 -16.62 12.01
C VAL A 889 25.56 -16.49 11.22
N LEU A 890 24.79 -15.41 11.41
CA LEU A 890 23.54 -15.18 10.69
C LEU A 890 23.67 -14.01 9.71
N HIS A 891 22.97 -14.09 8.58
CA HIS A 891 22.88 -13.03 7.59
C HIS A 891 21.57 -12.24 7.76
N GLY A 892 21.67 -11.04 8.33
CA GLY A 892 20.53 -10.11 8.38
C GLY A 892 20.37 -9.36 7.06
N GLU A 893 19.33 -9.66 6.30
CA GLU A 893 18.96 -8.90 5.10
C GLU A 893 18.07 -7.72 5.45
N VAL A 894 18.42 -6.52 4.98
CA VAL A 894 17.60 -5.32 5.16
C VAL A 894 16.66 -5.16 3.97
N ARG A 895 15.36 -5.25 4.21
CA ARG A 895 14.32 -5.27 3.15
C ARG A 895 13.31 -4.12 3.35
N PRO A 896 13.56 -2.93 2.75
CA PRO A 896 12.66 -1.79 2.83
C PRO A 896 11.25 -2.11 2.28
N PRO A 897 10.22 -1.31 2.59
CA PRO A 897 8.83 -1.66 2.29
C PRO A 897 8.54 -1.92 0.80
N TYR A 898 9.16 -1.16 -0.11
CA TYR A 898 8.96 -1.36 -1.55
C TYR A 898 9.68 -2.60 -2.12
N ASP A 899 10.50 -3.30 -1.35
CA ASP A 899 11.09 -4.59 -1.75
C ASP A 899 10.00 -5.66 -1.73
N PRO A 900 9.76 -6.39 -2.84
CA PRO A 900 8.79 -7.48 -2.86
C PRO A 900 9.03 -8.61 -1.86
N ARG A 901 10.28 -8.77 -1.39
CA ARG A 901 10.64 -9.77 -0.38
C ARG A 901 10.49 -9.27 1.05
N SER A 902 10.14 -8.00 1.26
CA SER A 902 9.89 -7.44 2.59
C SER A 902 8.62 -8.03 3.18
N THR A 903 8.72 -8.55 4.40
CA THR A 903 7.62 -9.10 5.18
C THR A 903 6.96 -8.10 6.12
N LEU A 904 7.24 -6.81 5.99
CA LEU A 904 6.60 -5.79 6.83
C LEU A 904 5.06 -5.79 6.73
N TYR A 905 4.51 -6.33 5.64
CA TYR A 905 3.09 -6.24 5.29
C TYR A 905 2.28 -7.44 5.74
N ASN A 906 1.00 -7.21 6.05
CA ASN A 906 0.11 -8.18 6.68
C ASN A 906 0.65 -8.68 8.03
N THR A 907 1.28 -7.77 8.78
CA THR A 907 1.74 -7.97 10.15
C THR A 907 1.45 -6.70 10.95
N ASP A 908 1.59 -6.77 12.27
CA ASP A 908 1.54 -5.59 13.14
C ASP A 908 2.50 -4.46 12.72
N GLY A 909 3.65 -4.81 12.12
CA GLY A 909 4.65 -3.86 11.64
C GLY A 909 4.10 -2.88 10.58
N GLN A 910 3.15 -3.33 9.75
CA GLN A 910 2.51 -2.47 8.76
C GLN A 910 1.70 -1.35 9.42
N ILE A 911 0.96 -1.68 10.48
CA ILE A 911 0.08 -0.73 11.16
C ILE A 911 0.91 0.42 11.76
N PHE A 912 2.03 0.11 12.41
CA PHE A 912 2.97 1.11 12.91
C PHE A 912 3.52 1.99 11.77
N SER A 913 3.99 1.36 10.69
CA SER A 913 4.57 2.08 9.55
C SER A 913 3.56 3.03 8.88
N ASP A 914 2.32 2.59 8.68
CA ASP A 914 1.30 3.34 7.95
C ASP A 914 0.86 4.60 8.72
N VAL A 915 0.83 4.58 10.06
CA VAL A 915 0.58 5.78 10.88
C VAL A 915 1.83 6.62 11.15
N GLY A 916 3.01 6.13 10.72
CA GLY A 916 4.30 6.80 10.86
C GLY A 916 5.01 6.61 12.20
N VAL A 917 4.64 5.60 12.99
CA VAL A 917 5.44 5.17 14.13
C VAL A 917 6.69 4.47 13.58
N PRO A 918 7.91 4.93 13.91
CA PRO A 918 9.12 4.31 13.38
C PRO A 918 9.22 2.85 13.81
N VAL A 919 9.43 1.94 12.86
CA VAL A 919 9.37 0.50 13.11
C VAL A 919 10.40 -0.27 12.31
N ALA A 920 10.92 -1.36 12.86
CA ALA A 920 11.64 -2.40 12.14
C ALA A 920 11.14 -3.78 12.59
N LEU A 921 10.71 -4.61 11.64
CA LEU A 921 10.29 -5.98 11.87
C LEU A 921 11.52 -6.91 11.78
N PHE A 922 11.71 -7.72 12.83
CA PHE A 922 12.58 -8.88 12.84
C PHE A 922 11.75 -10.12 12.52
N MET A 923 12.15 -10.83 11.48
CA MET A 923 11.47 -12.06 11.08
C MET A 923 12.48 -13.01 10.46
N GLU A 924 12.24 -14.31 10.53
CA GLU A 924 13.04 -15.25 9.74
C GLU A 924 12.90 -15.04 8.22
N ASN A 925 13.69 -15.79 7.44
CA ASN A 925 13.56 -15.81 5.98
C ASN A 925 12.27 -16.53 5.56
N TYR A 926 11.20 -15.74 5.53
CA TYR A 926 9.83 -16.16 5.33
C TYR A 926 9.65 -17.01 4.07
N ASP A 927 9.09 -18.20 4.26
CA ASP A 927 8.56 -19.05 3.21
C ASP A 927 7.16 -19.51 3.62
N ILE A 928 6.16 -19.00 2.91
CA ILE A 928 4.74 -19.31 3.12
C ILE A 928 4.42 -20.81 3.00
N ASN A 929 5.34 -21.64 2.48
CA ASN A 929 5.11 -23.05 2.17
C ASN A 929 5.83 -24.01 3.10
N ARG A 930 6.61 -23.50 4.05
CA ARG A 930 7.31 -24.35 5.00
C ARG A 930 6.30 -25.08 5.89
N THR A 931 6.64 -26.29 6.29
CA THR A 931 5.90 -26.99 7.35
C THR A 931 6.03 -26.22 8.66
N GLY A 932 4.95 -26.15 9.43
CA GLY A 932 4.90 -25.42 10.69
C GLY A 932 4.55 -23.94 10.56
N TYR A 933 4.03 -23.49 9.41
CA TYR A 933 3.46 -22.15 9.26
C TYR A 933 1.94 -22.27 9.18
N HIS A 934 1.23 -21.79 10.21
CA HIS A 934 -0.23 -21.93 10.36
C HIS A 934 -0.73 -23.37 10.15
N ASP A 935 0.01 -24.38 10.59
CA ASP A 935 -0.39 -25.79 10.52
C ASP A 935 -0.13 -26.50 11.85
N SER A 936 -0.58 -27.75 11.97
CA SER A 936 -0.43 -28.53 13.20
C SER A 936 1.00 -28.93 13.59
N HIS A 937 1.99 -28.56 12.78
CA HIS A 937 3.40 -28.80 13.03
C HIS A 937 4.13 -27.57 13.60
N ASP A 938 3.47 -26.43 13.81
CA ASP A 938 4.07 -25.29 14.52
C ASP A 938 4.30 -25.62 16.02
N THR A 939 5.34 -26.39 16.27
CA THR A 939 5.64 -27.12 17.49
C THR A 939 7.12 -27.04 17.80
N MET A 940 7.53 -27.49 18.98
CA MET A 940 8.93 -27.48 19.39
C MET A 940 9.85 -28.31 18.47
N ALA A 941 9.29 -29.28 17.72
CA ALA A 941 10.07 -30.07 16.75
C ALA A 941 10.65 -29.20 15.61
N ASN A 942 10.01 -28.08 15.31
CA ASN A 942 10.43 -27.17 14.24
C ASN A 942 11.36 -26.04 14.70
N ILE A 943 11.60 -25.91 16.00
CA ILE A 943 12.50 -24.89 16.55
C ILE A 943 13.97 -25.26 16.31
N ASP A 944 14.68 -24.44 15.55
CA ASP A 944 16.15 -24.41 15.52
C ASP A 944 16.66 -23.53 16.67
N LEU A 945 17.07 -24.19 17.76
CA LEU A 945 17.47 -23.51 18.99
C LEU A 945 18.67 -22.56 18.79
N ASP A 946 19.68 -22.93 18.01
CA ASP A 946 20.88 -22.10 17.86
C ASP A 946 20.60 -20.87 17.00
N TYR A 947 19.76 -21.03 15.98
CA TYR A 947 19.28 -19.91 15.16
C TYR A 947 18.36 -18.98 15.97
N GLY A 948 17.31 -19.53 16.60
CA GLY A 948 16.33 -18.74 17.33
C GLY A 948 16.93 -18.01 18.52
N ALA A 949 17.83 -18.65 19.27
CA ALA A 949 18.52 -17.98 20.38
C ALA A 949 19.48 -16.86 19.90
N ALA A 950 20.09 -17.02 18.72
CA ALA A 950 20.94 -15.99 18.13
C ALA A 950 20.10 -14.79 17.66
N LEU A 951 19.00 -15.03 16.95
CA LEU A 951 18.09 -13.96 16.50
C LEU A 951 17.44 -13.23 17.68
N ALA A 952 16.97 -13.97 18.70
CA ALA A 952 16.49 -13.42 19.96
C ALA A 952 17.53 -12.51 20.64
N ALA A 953 18.79 -12.97 20.72
CA ALA A 953 19.87 -12.17 21.29
C ALA A 953 20.12 -10.88 20.48
N MET A 954 20.12 -10.97 19.14
CA MET A 954 20.29 -9.80 18.26
C MET A 954 19.15 -8.79 18.41
N ALA A 955 17.90 -9.25 18.53
CA ALA A 955 16.75 -8.37 18.78
C ALA A 955 16.87 -7.63 20.13
N ILE A 956 17.23 -8.35 21.20
CA ILE A 956 17.48 -7.78 22.53
C ILE A 956 18.61 -6.72 22.47
N GLU A 957 19.71 -7.02 21.78
CA GLU A 957 20.83 -6.09 21.60
C GLU A 957 20.42 -4.84 20.81
N SER A 958 19.61 -5.01 19.76
CA SER A 958 19.15 -3.90 18.90
C SER A 958 18.31 -2.89 19.68
N VAL A 959 17.41 -3.39 20.53
CA VAL A 959 16.60 -2.57 21.45
C VAL A 959 17.49 -1.86 22.45
N ALA A 960 18.44 -2.57 23.08
CA ALA A 960 19.35 -1.99 24.06
C ALA A 960 20.21 -0.87 23.44
N GLN A 961 20.78 -1.08 22.25
CA GLN A 961 21.59 -0.09 21.54
C GLN A 961 20.77 1.15 21.17
N ALA A 962 19.56 0.96 20.64
CA ALA A 962 18.66 2.07 20.31
C ALA A 962 18.22 2.86 21.54
N ALA A 963 17.98 2.19 22.68
CA ALA A 963 17.58 2.83 23.92
C ALA A 963 18.75 3.48 24.70
N ALA A 964 19.98 3.00 24.50
CA ALA A 964 21.19 3.55 25.10
C ALA A 964 21.72 4.80 24.36
N GLN A 965 21.35 4.97 23.09
CA GLN A 965 21.72 6.16 22.31
C GLN A 965 20.91 7.39 22.75
N PRO A 966 21.58 8.56 22.90
CA PRO A 966 20.95 9.82 23.30
C PRO A 966 19.79 10.22 22.41
#